data_AF-Q0WZC3-F1
#
_entry.id   AF-Q0WZC3-F1
#
_cell.length_a   1.000
_cell.length_b   1.000
_cell.length_c   1.000
_cell.angle_alpha   90.00
_cell.angle_beta   90.00
_cell.angle_gamma   90.00
#
_symmetry.space_group_name_H-M   'P 1'
#
loop_
_entity.id
_entity.type
_entity.pdbx_description
1 polymer ?
#
loop_
_entity_poly.entity_id
_entity_poly.type
_entity_poly.pdbx_seq_one_letter_code
_entity_poly.pdbx_strand_id
1 'polypeptide(L)'
;MRLFSLVVFVVLVSLCNAAGVPPTQAQWDAAIQKAKDYLTTNAFTNSEKAALATGVGWEGGQCVGNIPSIPRVNFSGFCLEDSPTGVRFALNVTAFPAAVNVAATWNRSLIYERYAAFGSEFKTKGAHIALAPMMNMGRVAAGGRNWEGFGADPYLTGECAYLAVIGIQDQGVVATSKHYLLNEQEHYRTTSSSNADVRTMHEVYLWPFRQAVKAGTGSVMCSYNLVNGFYACENEYILTEVLKKEFGFQGYIMSDWAATMSGLPSILAGLDMTMPGDVTFNSGTTYFGEHLVDDVANGTVTQARLDDMAIRILTPYFLLNQDQGYPTVDFDFRDYTKLNQRNAQADHATVVRKIGAESNILLKNINNTLPFSSTPTPGGANYTFAVIGSDAGPSPGNYGPTACADHGCDEGTLAQGWGSGTVWFPYLIDPNAAIVNKSTANGQTVISSLNDTIEAAQQAAAQADIAIVFANADSGEDYITVEGNEGDRNNLNLFHNGNALIEAVASVNNRTVVVLHVVGPVVMPWADHPNVTAIILAGLPGQESGNSLVDTLWGAVNPSAKLIYTIAKLESDYGASVLYSSPLPYPPINYTEALLIDYRWFDQKNIAPQYEFGFGLSYTTFSYANLQFTTATPTVTGCATHQALEDDVLYSATIDISNTGSVAGAEVAQLYLGFPEGAGEPPKVLRGFDKVWTEVGGKATASFSLTRIDISIWDPVTAGWVVPAGTFQVMVGASSRDIRLTTNFTVTAVPTVTLAVDKTVAEGATLTATLTLSAASTSTVSVPLLATDGTATSSQYSLSSTCATFAPGALTTTVTITTVDDNVYRGDTNFQLSLQLPTNANLASGTPSSIVIQDNDLPQLSVAAASQTISVSEAAGTVNITLQLSKQSAFSTYVNWTTTGHPNINDIVFSSSLVIPPLVSSVDVPVTVVQDTIYEGNETFILTLSSSSNSSIDASANAVSLTVIDDDPVPYVYLVSNNSFFTASAPTVSFDVFVSNPEEGDIGVALQVNYINASEAVVTFTNGFPNVVIPSATNAVTINVSTVFDSIYEGNQVFSISIANITAGIATIGSTNGRSVTFVIEENILIPSVYFPQSSYPISLVFLLPSFPPPPHPPQFNFFVLKRPFK
;
A
#
# COMPACT_ATOMS: atom_id res chain seq x y z
N MET A 1 45.90 -24.10 -33.14
CA MET A 1 44.43 -24.23 -32.96
C MET A 1 43.99 -25.21 -31.87
N ARG A 2 44.72 -26.29 -31.54
CA ARG A 2 44.26 -27.25 -30.49
C ARG A 2 44.49 -26.86 -29.02
N LEU A 3 45.27 -25.81 -28.71
CA LEU A 3 45.44 -25.31 -27.33
C LEU A 3 44.44 -24.20 -26.95
N PHE A 4 43.79 -23.55 -27.93
CA PHE A 4 42.79 -22.51 -27.66
C PHE A 4 41.43 -23.09 -27.24
N SER A 5 41.08 -24.29 -27.73
CA SER A 5 39.81 -24.95 -27.37
C SER A 5 39.77 -25.50 -25.93
N LEU A 6 40.91 -25.81 -25.29
CA LEU A 6 40.91 -26.36 -23.94
C LEU A 6 40.82 -25.27 -22.85
N VAL A 7 41.41 -24.10 -23.11
CA VAL A 7 41.32 -22.93 -22.20
C VAL A 7 39.93 -22.29 -22.28
N VAL A 8 39.29 -22.32 -23.45
CA VAL A 8 37.90 -21.88 -23.61
C VAL A 8 36.91 -22.83 -22.92
N PHE A 9 37.20 -24.14 -22.85
CA PHE A 9 36.32 -25.10 -22.17
C PHE A 9 36.35 -24.99 -20.63
N VAL A 10 37.52 -24.69 -20.03
CA VAL A 10 37.62 -24.47 -18.57
C VAL A 10 37.10 -23.09 -18.17
N VAL A 11 37.15 -22.11 -19.07
CA VAL A 11 36.56 -20.78 -18.84
C VAL A 11 35.04 -20.78 -19.09
N LEU A 12 34.50 -21.63 -19.98
CA LEU A 12 33.05 -21.78 -20.21
C LEU A 12 32.32 -22.51 -19.08
N VAL A 13 32.95 -23.48 -18.39
CA VAL A 13 32.34 -24.11 -17.20
C VAL A 13 32.34 -23.15 -15.99
N SER A 14 33.22 -22.14 -15.97
CA SER A 14 33.19 -21.06 -14.98
C SER A 14 32.35 -19.84 -15.39
N LEU A 15 31.93 -19.71 -16.66
CA LEU A 15 31.07 -18.63 -17.15
C LEU A 15 29.61 -19.04 -17.42
N CYS A 16 29.30 -20.34 -17.38
CA CYS A 16 27.91 -20.84 -17.30
C CYS A 16 27.23 -20.58 -15.95
N ASN A 17 27.89 -19.93 -15.00
CA ASN A 17 27.40 -19.60 -13.66
C ASN A 17 27.64 -18.12 -13.29
N ALA A 18 27.11 -17.19 -14.07
CA ALA A 18 27.10 -15.78 -13.66
C ALA A 18 25.77 -15.08 -14.03
N ALA A 19 24.64 -15.77 -13.86
CA ALA A 19 23.44 -15.03 -13.48
C ALA A 19 23.64 -14.53 -12.04
N GLY A 20 23.26 -13.29 -11.75
CA GLY A 20 23.27 -12.79 -10.37
C GLY A 20 22.53 -13.69 -9.41
N VAL A 21 22.93 -13.64 -8.15
CA VAL A 21 22.24 -14.37 -7.07
C VAL A 21 21.16 -13.45 -6.50
N PRO A 22 19.93 -13.93 -6.30
CA PRO A 22 18.87 -13.12 -5.70
C PRO A 22 19.31 -12.58 -4.33
N PRO A 23 18.81 -11.40 -3.92
CA PRO A 23 19.09 -10.87 -2.60
C PRO A 23 18.67 -11.87 -1.50
N THR A 24 19.59 -12.15 -0.59
CA THR A 24 19.32 -12.99 0.59
C THR A 24 18.39 -12.26 1.57
N GLN A 25 17.71 -13.02 2.44
CA GLN A 25 16.88 -12.42 3.50
C GLN A 25 17.68 -11.43 4.37
N ALA A 26 18.94 -11.74 4.69
CA ALA A 26 19.79 -10.83 5.46
C ALA A 26 20.08 -9.50 4.75
N GLN A 27 20.14 -9.50 3.41
CA GLN A 27 20.28 -8.26 2.63
C GLN A 27 18.99 -7.45 2.63
N TRP A 28 17.83 -8.11 2.52
CA TRP A 28 16.52 -7.46 2.68
C TRP A 28 16.38 -6.84 4.08
N ASP A 29 16.67 -7.60 5.13
CA ASP A 29 16.60 -7.12 6.52
C ASP A 29 17.51 -5.90 6.74
N ALA A 30 18.72 -5.91 6.17
CA ALA A 30 19.64 -4.78 6.24
C ALA A 30 19.11 -3.54 5.50
N ALA A 31 18.50 -3.72 4.32
CA ALA A 31 17.91 -2.64 3.55
C ALA A 31 16.66 -2.06 4.24
N ILE A 32 15.81 -2.90 4.81
CA ILE A 32 14.63 -2.52 5.61
C ILE A 32 15.08 -1.72 6.83
N GLN A 33 16.11 -2.21 7.55
CA GLN A 33 16.63 -1.49 8.70
C GLN A 33 17.20 -0.13 8.29
N LYS A 34 17.93 -0.06 7.17
CA LYS A 34 18.43 1.22 6.64
C LYS A 34 17.31 2.17 6.25
N ALA A 35 16.20 1.68 5.68
CA ALA A 35 15.01 2.48 5.40
C ALA A 35 14.38 3.05 6.68
N LYS A 36 14.19 2.21 7.71
CA LYS A 36 13.68 2.63 9.03
C LYS A 36 14.59 3.68 9.70
N ASP A 37 15.89 3.44 9.69
CA ASP A 37 16.89 4.34 10.26
C ASP A 37 16.90 5.68 9.51
N TYR A 38 16.77 5.66 8.18
CA TYR A 38 16.74 6.87 7.36
C TYR A 38 15.49 7.72 7.64
N LEU A 39 14.31 7.09 7.76
CA LEU A 39 13.06 7.78 8.12
C LEU A 39 13.13 8.39 9.52
N THR A 40 13.67 7.65 10.49
CA THR A 40 13.72 8.03 11.90
C THR A 40 14.81 9.08 12.16
N THR A 41 16.04 8.84 11.70
CA THR A 41 17.19 9.74 11.92
C THR A 41 16.96 11.11 11.32
N ASN A 42 16.28 11.19 10.17
CA ASN A 42 15.98 12.45 9.51
C ASN A 42 14.62 13.06 9.95
N ALA A 43 13.91 12.41 10.86
CA ALA A 43 12.59 12.82 11.36
C ALA A 43 11.63 13.18 10.21
N PHE A 44 11.34 12.21 9.32
CA PHE A 44 10.38 12.41 8.23
C PHE A 44 9.00 12.78 8.78
N THR A 45 8.39 13.82 8.22
CA THR A 45 7.00 14.18 8.51
C THR A 45 6.03 13.24 7.80
N ASN A 46 4.75 13.24 8.21
CA ASN A 46 3.74 12.46 7.52
C ASN A 46 3.53 12.91 6.06
N SER A 47 3.60 14.22 5.77
CA SER A 47 3.57 14.73 4.40
C SER A 47 4.75 14.25 3.57
N GLU A 48 5.96 14.16 4.14
CA GLU A 48 7.13 13.64 3.41
C GLU A 48 7.03 12.13 3.15
N LYS A 49 6.47 11.36 4.10
CA LYS A 49 6.18 9.92 3.89
C LYS A 49 5.09 9.74 2.82
N ALA A 50 4.02 10.54 2.86
CA ALA A 50 2.96 10.50 1.85
C ALA A 50 3.47 10.92 0.46
N ALA A 51 4.44 11.86 0.41
CA ALA A 51 5.09 12.27 -0.83
C ALA A 51 5.92 11.14 -1.47
N LEU A 52 6.52 10.23 -0.68
CA LEU A 52 7.17 9.03 -1.22
C LEU A 52 6.17 8.10 -1.93
N ALA A 53 4.92 8.07 -1.46
CA ALA A 53 3.85 7.21 -1.96
C ALA A 53 3.00 7.86 -3.08
N THR A 54 3.26 9.12 -3.45
CA THR A 54 2.39 9.88 -4.35
C THR A 54 3.20 10.44 -5.51
N GLY A 55 2.89 9.99 -6.73
CA GLY A 55 3.47 10.59 -7.93
C GLY A 55 3.13 12.08 -8.06
N VAL A 56 3.98 12.83 -8.74
CA VAL A 56 3.83 14.29 -8.88
C VAL A 56 2.70 14.74 -9.82
N GLY A 57 1.92 13.80 -10.37
CA GLY A 57 0.94 14.03 -11.43
C GLY A 57 1.52 13.76 -12.82
N TRP A 58 0.63 13.47 -13.77
CA TRP A 58 1.01 13.23 -15.17
C TRP A 58 1.80 14.42 -15.73
N GLU A 59 2.90 14.15 -16.45
CA GLU A 59 3.82 15.19 -16.97
C GLU A 59 4.41 16.17 -15.92
N GLY A 60 4.27 15.87 -14.61
CA GLY A 60 4.78 16.72 -13.53
C GLY A 60 6.30 16.67 -13.36
N GLY A 61 6.97 15.66 -13.92
CA GLY A 61 8.42 15.48 -13.86
C GLY A 61 9.05 15.07 -15.20
N GLN A 62 10.32 14.67 -15.17
CA GLN A 62 11.12 14.39 -16.38
C GLN A 62 10.91 12.98 -16.93
N CYS A 63 10.44 12.07 -16.08
CA CYS A 63 10.18 10.67 -16.43
C CYS A 63 8.68 10.39 -16.56
N VAL A 64 8.28 9.25 -17.13
CA VAL A 64 6.86 8.87 -17.28
C VAL A 64 6.12 8.82 -15.93
N GLY A 65 6.81 8.45 -14.85
CA GLY A 65 6.37 8.67 -13.47
C GLY A 65 7.49 9.28 -12.61
N ASN A 66 7.15 10.13 -11.64
CA ASN A 66 8.15 10.69 -10.73
C ASN A 66 7.63 10.76 -9.30
N ILE A 67 8.50 10.44 -8.34
CA ILE A 67 8.33 10.77 -6.92
C ILE A 67 9.08 12.07 -6.64
N PRO A 68 8.48 13.04 -5.91
CA PRO A 68 9.10 14.33 -5.67
C PRO A 68 10.41 14.22 -4.89
N SER A 69 11.31 15.17 -5.14
CA SER A 69 12.49 15.35 -4.27
C SER A 69 12.09 15.86 -2.89
N ILE A 70 12.84 15.47 -1.87
CA ILE A 70 12.69 15.96 -0.49
C ILE A 70 14.06 16.53 -0.06
N PRO A 71 14.36 17.80 -0.41
CA PRO A 71 15.69 18.37 -0.20
C PRO A 71 16.15 18.40 1.27
N ARG A 72 15.21 18.53 2.21
CA ARG A 72 15.49 18.59 3.66
C ARG A 72 16.27 17.37 4.16
N VAL A 73 16.01 16.20 3.56
CA VAL A 73 16.59 14.90 3.93
C VAL A 73 17.56 14.39 2.87
N ASN A 74 17.94 15.23 1.91
CA ASN A 74 18.81 14.90 0.79
C ASN A 74 18.31 13.72 -0.07
N PHE A 75 17.00 13.65 -0.30
CA PHE A 75 16.39 12.69 -1.22
C PHE A 75 16.07 13.37 -2.55
N SER A 76 16.60 12.84 -3.66
CA SER A 76 16.46 13.45 -5.00
C SER A 76 15.13 13.16 -5.70
N GLY A 77 14.28 12.30 -5.13
CA GLY A 77 13.10 11.78 -5.82
C GLY A 77 13.41 10.53 -6.61
N PHE A 78 12.38 9.95 -7.23
CA PHE A 78 12.51 8.82 -8.14
C PHE A 78 12.06 9.17 -9.55
N CYS A 79 12.73 8.56 -10.52
CA CYS A 79 12.35 8.51 -11.92
C CYS A 79 11.91 7.08 -12.24
N LEU A 80 10.64 6.94 -12.63
CA LEU A 80 10.01 5.71 -13.05
C LEU A 80 9.84 5.79 -14.56
N GLU A 81 10.44 4.85 -15.29
CA GLU A 81 10.50 4.94 -16.75
C GLU A 81 10.11 3.64 -17.43
N ASP A 82 9.36 3.78 -18.52
CA ASP A 82 9.05 2.68 -19.44
C ASP A 82 10.31 2.34 -20.25
N SER A 83 10.40 1.20 -20.90
CA SER A 83 9.42 0.15 -21.13
C SER A 83 10.08 -1.22 -20.98
N PRO A 84 9.36 -2.35 -21.17
CA PRO A 84 9.98 -3.66 -21.30
C PRO A 84 10.96 -3.83 -22.47
N THR A 85 11.05 -2.92 -23.44
CA THR A 85 11.93 -3.04 -24.64
C THR A 85 13.08 -2.03 -24.75
N GLY A 86 13.18 -1.07 -23.83
CA GLY A 86 14.26 -0.08 -23.75
C GLY A 86 13.79 1.14 -22.97
N VAL A 87 14.64 2.17 -22.83
CA VAL A 87 14.23 3.42 -22.12
C VAL A 87 13.34 4.26 -23.05
N ARG A 88 12.04 4.31 -22.76
CA ARG A 88 11.04 5.05 -23.56
C ARG A 88 11.34 6.55 -23.56
N PHE A 89 10.99 7.23 -24.67
CA PHE A 89 11.14 8.68 -24.86
C PHE A 89 12.56 9.27 -24.66
N ALA A 90 13.59 8.42 -24.63
CA ALA A 90 14.98 8.83 -24.57
C ALA A 90 15.68 8.64 -25.93
N LEU A 91 16.68 9.47 -26.22
CA LEU A 91 17.57 9.30 -27.37
C LEU A 91 18.84 8.56 -26.97
N ASN A 92 19.57 8.01 -27.95
CA ASN A 92 20.84 7.30 -27.73
C ASN A 92 20.71 6.09 -26.78
N VAL A 93 19.65 5.32 -26.97
CA VAL A 93 19.29 4.08 -26.23
C VAL A 93 19.06 2.96 -27.23
N THR A 94 19.13 1.72 -26.77
CA THR A 94 18.94 0.53 -27.61
C THR A 94 17.46 0.13 -27.64
N ALA A 95 16.97 -0.22 -28.83
CA ALA A 95 15.70 -0.91 -29.01
C ALA A 95 15.93 -2.42 -29.00
N PHE A 96 15.70 -3.04 -27.84
CA PHE A 96 15.91 -4.47 -27.63
C PHE A 96 14.82 -5.31 -28.28
N PRO A 97 15.07 -6.61 -28.53
CA PRO A 97 14.02 -7.55 -28.92
C PRO A 97 12.94 -7.61 -27.84
N ALA A 98 11.71 -7.83 -28.28
CA ALA A 98 10.58 -8.05 -27.38
C ALA A 98 10.79 -9.30 -26.50
N ALA A 99 10.10 -9.35 -25.37
CA ALA A 99 10.19 -10.48 -24.44
C ALA A 99 9.79 -11.82 -25.09
N VAL A 100 8.84 -11.79 -26.03
CA VAL A 100 8.43 -12.96 -26.83
C VAL A 100 9.61 -13.58 -27.59
N ASN A 101 10.49 -12.76 -28.18
CA ASN A 101 11.72 -13.23 -28.84
C ASN A 101 12.73 -13.76 -27.84
N VAL A 102 12.89 -13.06 -26.72
CA VAL A 102 13.84 -13.44 -25.65
C VAL A 102 13.48 -14.83 -25.10
N ALA A 103 12.20 -15.08 -24.82
CA ALA A 103 11.72 -16.39 -24.37
C ALA A 103 11.82 -17.46 -25.46
N ALA A 104 11.57 -17.13 -26.74
CA ALA A 104 11.73 -18.05 -27.87
C ALA A 104 13.17 -18.56 -28.06
N THR A 105 14.18 -17.92 -27.44
CA THR A 105 15.55 -18.46 -27.42
C THR A 105 15.70 -19.69 -26.54
N TRP A 106 14.84 -19.86 -25.52
CA TRP A 106 14.95 -20.85 -24.44
C TRP A 106 16.37 -20.91 -23.82
N ASN A 107 17.03 -19.76 -23.74
CA ASN A 107 18.42 -19.63 -23.35
C ASN A 107 18.55 -18.73 -22.11
N ARG A 108 18.75 -19.35 -20.94
CA ARG A 108 18.84 -18.64 -19.65
C ARG A 108 19.91 -17.54 -19.65
N SER A 109 21.06 -17.79 -20.26
CA SER A 109 22.14 -16.80 -20.36
C SER A 109 21.72 -15.60 -21.19
N LEU A 110 21.06 -15.81 -22.33
CA LEU A 110 20.58 -14.70 -23.17
C LEU A 110 19.48 -13.88 -22.52
N ILE A 111 18.57 -14.53 -21.77
CA ILE A 111 17.54 -13.82 -21.02
C ILE A 111 18.21 -12.86 -20.03
N TYR A 112 19.15 -13.35 -19.22
CA TYR A 112 19.90 -12.52 -18.28
C TYR A 112 20.72 -11.42 -18.99
N GLU A 113 21.52 -11.77 -20.00
CA GLU A 113 22.37 -10.82 -20.76
C GLU A 113 21.55 -9.66 -21.32
N ARG A 114 20.36 -9.94 -21.86
CA ARG A 114 19.43 -8.93 -22.37
C ARG A 114 19.00 -7.95 -21.29
N TYR A 115 18.56 -8.47 -20.14
CA TYR A 115 18.04 -7.63 -19.05
C TYR A 115 19.14 -6.92 -18.25
N ALA A 116 20.36 -7.44 -18.24
CA ALA A 116 21.54 -6.76 -17.73
C ALA A 116 21.94 -5.57 -18.62
N ALA A 117 22.02 -5.76 -19.94
CA ALA A 117 22.25 -4.66 -20.89
C ALA A 117 21.15 -3.59 -20.76
N PHE A 118 19.90 -4.02 -20.77
CA PHE A 118 18.72 -3.18 -20.55
C PHE A 118 18.81 -2.36 -19.25
N GLY A 119 19.03 -3.00 -18.09
CA GLY A 119 19.09 -2.31 -16.80
C GLY A 119 20.24 -1.29 -16.73
N SER A 120 21.36 -1.58 -17.41
CA SER A 120 22.50 -0.66 -17.46
C SER A 120 22.16 0.64 -18.19
N GLU A 121 21.27 0.60 -19.18
CA GLU A 121 20.80 1.80 -19.88
C GLU A 121 19.89 2.66 -19.00
N PHE A 122 18.94 2.04 -18.29
CA PHE A 122 18.08 2.75 -17.33
C PHE A 122 18.91 3.49 -16.27
N LYS A 123 19.91 2.81 -15.69
CA LYS A 123 20.83 3.44 -14.74
C LYS A 123 21.63 4.57 -15.38
N THR A 124 22.17 4.34 -16.58
CA THR A 124 22.95 5.36 -17.31
C THR A 124 22.09 6.60 -17.61
N LYS A 125 20.80 6.43 -17.83
CA LYS A 125 19.82 7.51 -18.00
C LYS A 125 19.33 8.15 -16.69
N GLY A 126 19.73 7.59 -15.55
CA GLY A 126 19.32 8.07 -14.22
C GLY A 126 17.91 7.63 -13.82
N ALA A 127 17.28 6.72 -14.56
CA ALA A 127 16.03 6.10 -14.15
C ALA A 127 16.28 5.17 -12.96
N HIS A 128 15.50 5.33 -11.90
CA HIS A 128 15.64 4.56 -10.67
C HIS A 128 14.89 3.23 -10.79
N ILE A 129 13.77 3.26 -11.51
CA ILE A 129 12.81 2.17 -11.60
C ILE A 129 12.50 1.93 -13.07
N ALA A 130 12.71 0.69 -13.51
CA ALA A 130 12.31 0.23 -14.83
C ALA A 130 10.94 -0.44 -14.72
N LEU A 131 10.01 -0.06 -15.59
CA LEU A 131 8.65 -0.61 -15.63
C LEU A 131 8.62 -1.94 -16.41
N ALA A 132 9.44 -2.88 -15.96
CA ALA A 132 9.70 -4.17 -16.59
C ALA A 132 10.18 -5.21 -15.55
N PRO A 133 10.01 -6.52 -15.81
CA PRO A 133 9.41 -7.12 -17.00
C PRO A 133 7.86 -7.12 -16.98
N MET A 134 7.26 -7.27 -18.16
CA MET A 134 5.83 -7.60 -18.32
C MET A 134 5.67 -9.12 -18.42
N MET A 135 4.67 -9.70 -17.75
CA MET A 135 4.58 -11.14 -17.50
C MET A 135 3.15 -11.69 -17.53
N ASN A 136 2.19 -10.95 -18.08
CA ASN A 136 0.85 -11.52 -18.28
C ASN A 136 0.94 -12.68 -19.25
N MET A 137 -0.02 -13.59 -19.14
CA MET A 137 0.00 -14.80 -19.94
C MET A 137 -0.59 -14.53 -21.33
N GLY A 138 -0.27 -15.40 -22.28
CA GLY A 138 -0.93 -15.38 -23.58
C GLY A 138 -2.28 -16.11 -23.58
N ARG A 139 -3.18 -15.83 -22.62
CA ARG A 139 -4.45 -16.56 -22.47
C ARG A 139 -5.28 -16.54 -23.75
N VAL A 140 -5.47 -15.34 -24.33
CA VAL A 140 -6.16 -15.16 -25.60
C VAL A 140 -5.12 -14.88 -26.68
N ALA A 141 -5.16 -15.66 -27.76
CA ALA A 141 -4.18 -15.57 -28.85
C ALA A 141 -4.13 -14.17 -29.50
N ALA A 142 -5.26 -13.45 -29.52
CA ALA A 142 -5.39 -12.12 -30.11
C ALA A 142 -5.07 -10.96 -29.14
N GLY A 143 -4.65 -11.25 -27.91
CA GLY A 143 -4.38 -10.25 -26.87
C GLY A 143 -3.29 -9.25 -27.30
N GLY A 144 -3.59 -7.95 -27.12
CA GLY A 144 -2.82 -6.85 -27.71
C GLY A 144 -1.39 -6.72 -27.21
N ARG A 145 -1.12 -7.12 -25.97
CA ARG A 145 0.18 -6.91 -25.30
C ARG A 145 0.94 -8.19 -24.97
N ASN A 146 0.51 -9.33 -25.49
CA ASN A 146 1.17 -10.62 -25.24
C ASN A 146 2.66 -10.60 -25.63
N TRP A 147 3.03 -9.80 -26.64
CA TRP A 147 4.39 -9.67 -27.14
C TRP A 147 5.36 -9.01 -26.14
N GLU A 148 4.85 -8.18 -25.22
CA GLU A 148 5.64 -7.60 -24.13
C GLU A 148 6.02 -8.65 -23.08
N GLY A 149 5.31 -9.78 -23.04
CA GLY A 149 5.52 -10.91 -22.14
C GLY A 149 6.25 -12.10 -22.78
N PHE A 150 6.34 -13.19 -22.02
CA PHE A 150 7.20 -14.35 -22.36
C PHE A 150 6.45 -15.55 -22.97
N GLY A 151 5.15 -15.42 -23.25
CA GLY A 151 4.34 -16.46 -23.88
C GLY A 151 3.27 -17.09 -22.98
N ALA A 152 2.85 -18.30 -23.32
CA ALA A 152 1.64 -18.92 -22.75
C ALA A 152 1.91 -20.02 -21.70
N ASP A 153 3.16 -20.26 -21.32
CA ASP A 153 3.51 -21.27 -20.32
C ASP A 153 4.03 -20.65 -19.00
N PRO A 154 3.34 -20.88 -17.87
CA PRO A 154 3.72 -20.37 -16.55
C PRO A 154 5.15 -20.70 -16.11
N TYR A 155 5.64 -21.92 -16.40
CA TYR A 155 6.99 -22.32 -16.00
C TYR A 155 8.05 -21.54 -16.80
N LEU A 156 7.91 -21.50 -18.13
CA LEU A 156 8.82 -20.74 -18.98
C LEU A 156 8.78 -19.24 -18.66
N THR A 157 7.58 -18.66 -18.56
CA THR A 157 7.40 -17.25 -18.19
C THR A 157 7.99 -16.97 -16.82
N GLY A 158 7.86 -17.88 -15.85
CA GLY A 158 8.48 -17.76 -14.53
C GLY A 158 10.01 -17.83 -14.53
N GLU A 159 10.61 -18.70 -15.34
CA GLU A 159 12.06 -18.73 -15.52
C GLU A 159 12.57 -17.43 -16.16
N CYS A 160 11.85 -16.92 -17.17
CA CYS A 160 12.17 -15.65 -17.80
C CYS A 160 12.02 -14.47 -16.83
N ALA A 161 10.93 -14.43 -16.06
CA ALA A 161 10.67 -13.44 -15.02
C ALA A 161 11.81 -13.38 -14.00
N TYR A 162 12.22 -14.54 -13.49
CA TYR A 162 13.30 -14.66 -12.52
C TYR A 162 14.59 -14.04 -13.07
N LEU A 163 15.01 -14.43 -14.28
CA LEU A 163 16.25 -13.96 -14.89
C LEU A 163 16.18 -12.49 -15.32
N ALA A 164 15.00 -12.01 -15.73
CA ALA A 164 14.78 -10.61 -16.08
C ALA A 164 14.95 -9.70 -14.87
N VAL A 165 14.33 -10.06 -13.73
CA VAL A 165 14.47 -9.32 -12.48
C VAL A 165 15.93 -9.29 -12.02
N ILE A 166 16.61 -10.43 -12.01
CA ILE A 166 18.04 -10.49 -11.66
C ILE A 166 18.87 -9.60 -12.58
N GLY A 167 18.69 -9.71 -13.90
CA GLY A 167 19.44 -8.92 -14.88
C GLY A 167 19.28 -7.40 -14.68
N ILE A 168 18.05 -6.93 -14.47
CA ILE A 168 17.77 -5.50 -14.23
C ILE A 168 18.41 -5.03 -12.91
N GLN A 169 18.20 -5.78 -11.82
CA GLN A 169 18.57 -5.34 -10.48
C GLN A 169 20.07 -5.46 -10.19
N ASP A 170 20.79 -6.36 -10.85
CA ASP A 170 22.25 -6.43 -10.78
C ASP A 170 22.92 -5.14 -11.27
N GLN A 171 22.23 -4.36 -12.10
CA GLN A 171 22.71 -3.05 -12.53
C GLN A 171 22.43 -1.95 -11.51
N GLY A 172 21.62 -2.21 -10.48
CA GLY A 172 21.21 -1.25 -9.46
C GLY A 172 19.93 -0.48 -9.80
N VAL A 173 19.12 -0.98 -10.73
CA VAL A 173 17.80 -0.42 -11.10
C VAL A 173 16.71 -1.26 -10.48
N VAL A 174 15.65 -0.65 -9.93
CA VAL A 174 14.51 -1.39 -9.40
C VAL A 174 13.71 -1.98 -10.57
N ALA A 175 13.53 -3.30 -10.58
CA ALA A 175 12.62 -3.97 -11.51
C ALA A 175 11.17 -3.86 -11.01
N THR A 176 10.24 -3.68 -11.95
CA THR A 176 8.79 -3.61 -11.68
C THR A 176 8.07 -4.70 -12.45
N SER A 177 7.71 -5.76 -11.74
CA SER A 177 6.98 -6.90 -12.29
C SER A 177 5.53 -6.53 -12.59
N LYS A 178 5.09 -6.60 -13.87
CA LYS A 178 3.77 -6.11 -14.31
C LYS A 178 3.02 -7.05 -15.28
N HIS A 179 1.70 -7.01 -15.42
CA HIS A 179 0.72 -6.22 -14.65
C HIS A 179 -0.07 -7.16 -13.74
N TYR A 180 -0.05 -6.90 -12.44
CA TYR A 180 -0.59 -7.77 -11.40
C TYR A 180 -2.07 -7.45 -11.12
N LEU A 181 -3.06 -8.21 -11.59
CA LEU A 181 -2.98 -9.50 -12.29
C LEU A 181 -4.16 -9.65 -13.26
N LEU A 182 -4.06 -10.61 -14.18
CA LEU A 182 -5.13 -11.06 -15.08
C LEU A 182 -5.57 -10.01 -16.12
N ASN A 183 -4.71 -9.05 -16.46
CA ASN A 183 -4.94 -8.14 -17.58
C ASN A 183 -4.59 -8.83 -18.91
N GLU A 184 -5.41 -9.81 -19.30
CA GLU A 184 -5.14 -10.72 -20.41
C GLU A 184 -5.77 -10.26 -21.75
N GLN A 185 -6.45 -9.11 -21.77
CA GLN A 185 -6.93 -8.45 -22.98
C GLN A 185 -6.97 -6.94 -22.78
N GLU A 186 -6.88 -6.18 -23.87
CA GLU A 186 -6.87 -4.72 -23.84
C GLU A 186 -8.29 -4.11 -23.87
N HIS A 187 -9.22 -4.73 -24.61
CA HIS A 187 -10.63 -4.32 -24.62
C HIS A 187 -11.19 -4.32 -23.20
N TYR A 188 -11.79 -3.18 -22.82
CA TYR A 188 -12.37 -2.98 -21.49
C TYR A 188 -11.37 -3.16 -20.34
N ARG A 189 -10.05 -3.00 -20.54
CA ARG A 189 -9.07 -3.24 -19.46
C ARG A 189 -9.31 -2.41 -18.20
N THR A 190 -9.95 -1.24 -18.28
CA THR A 190 -10.27 -0.37 -17.12
C THR A 190 -11.65 -0.64 -16.49
N THR A 191 -12.44 -1.56 -17.06
CA THR A 191 -13.84 -1.80 -16.65
C THR A 191 -14.24 -3.27 -16.58
N SER A 192 -13.51 -4.17 -17.24
CA SER A 192 -13.79 -5.60 -17.21
C SER A 192 -13.32 -6.25 -15.91
N SER A 193 -14.00 -7.33 -15.52
CA SER A 193 -13.60 -8.19 -14.40
C SER A 193 -13.14 -9.54 -14.89
N SER A 194 -11.84 -9.81 -14.77
CA SER A 194 -11.25 -11.12 -14.98
C SER A 194 -11.57 -12.01 -13.78
N ASN A 195 -12.39 -13.04 -14.01
CA ASN A 195 -12.88 -13.91 -12.95
C ASN A 195 -12.27 -15.30 -13.09
N ALA A 196 -11.28 -15.59 -12.24
CA ALA A 196 -10.57 -16.87 -12.20
C ALA A 196 -10.70 -17.51 -10.82
N ASP A 197 -10.79 -18.84 -10.79
CA ASP A 197 -10.74 -19.58 -9.53
C ASP A 197 -9.32 -19.53 -8.94
N VAL A 198 -9.22 -19.69 -7.61
CA VAL A 198 -7.95 -19.53 -6.91
C VAL A 198 -6.89 -20.54 -7.36
N ARG A 199 -7.25 -21.77 -7.77
CA ARG A 199 -6.26 -22.74 -8.26
C ARG A 199 -5.67 -22.28 -9.59
N THR A 200 -6.54 -21.87 -10.52
CA THR A 200 -6.11 -21.29 -11.80
C THR A 200 -5.23 -20.06 -11.60
N MET A 201 -5.56 -19.18 -10.65
CA MET A 201 -4.71 -18.04 -10.31
C MET A 201 -3.31 -18.49 -9.87
N HIS A 202 -3.18 -19.43 -8.92
CA HIS A 202 -1.88 -19.84 -8.36
C HIS A 202 -1.01 -20.62 -9.35
N GLU A 203 -1.59 -21.57 -10.08
CA GLU A 203 -0.82 -22.48 -10.94
C GLU A 203 -0.48 -21.87 -12.31
N VAL A 204 -1.21 -20.84 -12.76
CA VAL A 204 -1.02 -20.22 -14.07
C VAL A 204 -0.52 -18.79 -13.96
N TYR A 205 -1.35 -17.89 -13.46
CA TYR A 205 -1.14 -16.45 -13.63
C TYR A 205 -0.22 -15.85 -12.56
N LEU A 206 -0.27 -16.36 -11.34
CA LEU A 206 0.58 -15.93 -10.23
C LEU A 206 1.97 -16.55 -10.28
N TRP A 207 2.14 -17.68 -10.98
CA TRP A 207 3.42 -18.41 -11.02
C TRP A 207 4.59 -17.53 -11.49
N PRO A 208 4.50 -16.71 -12.55
CA PRO A 208 5.59 -15.82 -12.91
C PRO A 208 5.90 -14.74 -11.86
N PHE A 209 4.89 -14.17 -11.21
CA PHE A 209 5.08 -13.17 -10.16
C PHE A 209 5.73 -13.77 -8.92
N ARG A 210 5.37 -15.01 -8.59
CA ARG A 210 6.01 -15.79 -7.53
C ARG A 210 7.51 -15.96 -7.80
N GLN A 211 7.88 -16.30 -9.04
CA GLN A 211 9.28 -16.39 -9.46
C GLN A 211 9.99 -15.03 -9.44
N ALA A 212 9.29 -13.94 -9.78
CA ALA A 212 9.83 -12.58 -9.69
C ALA A 212 10.08 -12.13 -8.25
N VAL A 213 9.18 -12.45 -7.31
CA VAL A 213 9.40 -12.21 -5.87
C VAL A 213 10.59 -13.04 -5.36
N LYS A 214 10.70 -14.31 -5.79
CA LYS A 214 11.85 -15.16 -5.49
C LYS A 214 13.18 -14.58 -6.01
N ALA A 215 13.16 -13.96 -7.19
CA ALA A 215 14.30 -13.22 -7.74
C ALA A 215 14.61 -11.91 -6.99
N GLY A 216 13.73 -11.49 -6.07
CA GLY A 216 13.88 -10.29 -5.28
C GLY A 216 13.41 -9.02 -5.98
N THR A 217 12.38 -9.07 -6.84
CA THR A 217 11.82 -7.87 -7.50
C THR A 217 11.55 -6.77 -6.47
N GLY A 218 11.97 -5.54 -6.78
CA GLY A 218 11.84 -4.40 -5.86
C GLY A 218 10.46 -3.74 -5.92
N SER A 219 9.77 -3.85 -7.05
CA SER A 219 8.39 -3.38 -7.20
C SER A 219 7.51 -4.37 -7.98
N VAL A 220 6.20 -4.27 -7.76
CA VAL A 220 5.13 -4.91 -8.54
C VAL A 220 4.13 -3.83 -8.93
N MET A 221 3.64 -3.86 -10.16
CA MET A 221 2.60 -2.93 -10.63
C MET A 221 1.26 -3.62 -10.72
N CYS A 222 0.25 -3.14 -9.98
CA CYS A 222 -1.10 -3.66 -10.08
C CYS A 222 -1.80 -3.18 -11.36
N SER A 223 -2.65 -4.03 -11.95
CA SER A 223 -3.25 -3.81 -13.27
C SER A 223 -4.51 -2.93 -13.27
N TYR A 224 -4.96 -2.56 -14.47
CA TYR A 224 -6.20 -1.80 -14.69
C TYR A 224 -7.50 -2.56 -14.38
N ASN A 225 -7.55 -3.85 -14.69
CA ASN A 225 -8.78 -4.63 -14.65
C ASN A 225 -9.25 -4.92 -13.23
N LEU A 226 -10.52 -5.30 -13.12
CA LEU A 226 -11.01 -5.95 -11.91
C LEU A 226 -10.58 -7.42 -11.91
N VAL A 227 -10.31 -7.94 -10.72
CA VAL A 227 -10.06 -9.35 -10.43
C VAL A 227 -11.15 -9.81 -9.48
N ASN A 228 -12.00 -10.75 -9.91
CA ASN A 228 -13.13 -11.26 -9.12
C ASN A 228 -14.02 -10.15 -8.51
N GLY A 229 -14.26 -9.07 -9.25
CA GLY A 229 -15.18 -7.98 -8.86
C GLY A 229 -14.56 -6.79 -8.13
N PHE A 230 -13.24 -6.79 -7.87
CA PHE A 230 -12.52 -5.66 -7.27
C PHE A 230 -11.38 -5.22 -8.19
N TYR A 231 -11.17 -3.91 -8.34
CA TYR A 231 -10.00 -3.38 -9.08
C TYR A 231 -8.70 -3.96 -8.53
N ALA A 232 -7.77 -4.35 -9.40
CA ALA A 232 -6.55 -5.02 -8.98
C ALA A 232 -5.73 -4.19 -7.98
N CYS A 233 -5.69 -2.87 -8.15
CA CYS A 233 -5.05 -1.92 -7.22
C CYS A 233 -5.82 -1.67 -5.91
N GLU A 234 -6.95 -2.35 -5.71
CA GLU A 234 -7.80 -2.29 -4.51
C GLU A 234 -8.16 -3.70 -3.98
N ASN A 235 -7.53 -4.72 -4.53
CA ASN A 235 -7.89 -6.10 -4.24
C ASN A 235 -7.00 -6.64 -3.12
N GLU A 236 -7.50 -6.56 -1.89
CA GLU A 236 -6.78 -7.00 -0.67
C GLU A 236 -6.28 -8.44 -0.77
N TYR A 237 -7.07 -9.33 -1.38
CA TYR A 237 -6.69 -10.74 -1.53
C TYR A 237 -5.41 -10.89 -2.36
N ILE A 238 -5.31 -10.29 -3.55
CA ILE A 238 -4.11 -10.44 -4.37
C ILE A 238 -2.95 -9.58 -3.84
N LEU A 239 -3.20 -8.35 -3.38
CA LEU A 239 -2.13 -7.43 -2.99
C LEU A 239 -1.53 -7.78 -1.61
N THR A 240 -2.39 -8.07 -0.64
CA THR A 240 -1.96 -8.31 0.75
C THR A 240 -1.85 -9.80 1.05
N GLU A 241 -2.90 -10.58 0.84
CA GLU A 241 -2.89 -12.01 1.23
C GLU A 241 -1.93 -12.84 0.37
N VAL A 242 -1.97 -12.68 -0.95
CA VAL A 242 -1.09 -13.43 -1.86
C VAL A 242 0.28 -12.78 -1.96
N LEU A 243 0.37 -11.56 -2.47
CA LEU A 243 1.68 -10.98 -2.81
C LEU A 243 2.54 -10.66 -1.56
N LYS A 244 2.01 -9.87 -0.61
CA LYS A 244 2.79 -9.47 0.58
C LYS A 244 2.95 -10.60 1.59
N LYS A 245 1.91 -11.40 1.85
CA LYS A 245 1.94 -12.44 2.89
C LYS A 245 2.38 -13.80 2.35
N GLU A 246 1.67 -14.39 1.38
CA GLU A 246 2.01 -15.72 0.85
C GLU A 246 3.37 -15.75 0.17
N PHE A 247 3.65 -14.81 -0.73
CA PHE A 247 4.95 -14.75 -1.43
C PHE A 247 6.04 -14.04 -0.62
N GLY A 248 5.68 -13.39 0.48
CA GLY A 248 6.62 -12.67 1.33
C GLY A 248 7.27 -11.46 0.66
N PHE A 249 6.57 -10.82 -0.29
CA PHE A 249 7.10 -9.67 -1.03
C PHE A 249 7.50 -8.52 -0.10
N GLN A 250 8.78 -8.13 -0.14
CA GLN A 250 9.36 -7.09 0.72
C GLN A 250 9.39 -5.70 0.07
N GLY A 251 9.22 -5.63 -1.26
CA GLY A 251 9.16 -4.37 -2.00
C GLY A 251 7.82 -3.65 -1.85
N TYR A 252 7.56 -2.72 -2.77
CA TYR A 252 6.35 -1.90 -2.80
C TYR A 252 5.48 -2.15 -4.04
N ILE A 253 4.18 -1.99 -3.88
CA ILE A 253 3.18 -2.11 -4.94
C ILE A 253 2.86 -0.72 -5.49
N MET A 254 3.06 -0.51 -6.79
CA MET A 254 2.61 0.70 -7.49
C MET A 254 1.36 0.42 -8.32
N SER A 255 0.57 1.45 -8.61
CA SER A 255 -0.49 1.37 -9.61
C SER A 255 0.07 1.41 -11.03
N ASP A 256 -0.60 0.76 -11.98
CA ASP A 256 -0.55 1.21 -13.38
C ASP A 256 -1.06 2.67 -13.49
N TRP A 257 -0.82 3.34 -14.61
CA TRP A 257 -1.05 4.78 -14.74
C TRP A 257 -2.54 5.13 -14.62
N ALA A 258 -2.91 5.81 -13.53
CA ALA A 258 -4.29 6.11 -13.15
C ALA A 258 -5.16 4.86 -12.89
N ALA A 259 -4.55 3.74 -12.49
CA ALA A 259 -5.28 2.53 -12.05
C ALA A 259 -5.67 2.55 -10.56
N THR A 260 -5.25 3.57 -9.80
CA THR A 260 -5.78 3.84 -8.45
C THR A 260 -7.21 4.35 -8.59
N MET A 261 -8.20 3.60 -8.08
CA MET A 261 -9.62 3.93 -8.26
C MET A 261 -10.25 4.60 -7.02
N SER A 262 -9.52 4.68 -5.91
CA SER A 262 -9.97 5.26 -4.65
C SER A 262 -8.80 5.61 -3.73
N GLY A 263 -9.07 6.35 -2.64
CA GLY A 263 -8.10 6.59 -1.56
C GLY A 263 -8.07 5.42 -0.58
N LEU A 264 -8.94 5.47 0.43
CA LEU A 264 -8.92 4.54 1.54
C LEU A 264 -8.96 3.04 1.15
N PRO A 265 -9.86 2.56 0.25
CA PRO A 265 -9.84 1.16 -0.16
C PRO A 265 -8.50 0.71 -0.77
N SER A 266 -7.89 1.49 -1.67
CA SER A 266 -6.57 1.16 -2.22
C SER A 266 -5.48 1.12 -1.14
N ILE A 267 -5.48 2.11 -0.25
CA ILE A 267 -4.52 2.24 0.86
C ILE A 267 -4.58 1.02 1.79
N LEU A 268 -5.79 0.62 2.19
CA LEU A 268 -6.02 -0.49 3.11
C LEU A 268 -5.85 -1.87 2.45
N ALA A 269 -6.18 -1.99 1.16
CA ALA A 269 -5.97 -3.23 0.41
C ALA A 269 -4.48 -3.58 0.22
N GLY A 270 -3.59 -2.60 0.36
CA GLY A 270 -2.14 -2.80 0.37
C GLY A 270 -1.37 -2.08 -0.72
N LEU A 271 -1.99 -1.17 -1.49
CA LEU A 271 -1.26 -0.31 -2.43
C LEU A 271 -0.24 0.56 -1.67
N ASP A 272 0.96 0.74 -2.23
CA ASP A 272 2.04 1.52 -1.59
C ASP A 272 2.35 2.81 -2.35
N MET A 273 2.14 2.85 -3.66
CA MET A 273 2.46 4.02 -4.50
C MET A 273 1.40 4.25 -5.58
N THR A 274 0.82 5.45 -5.62
CA THR A 274 -0.10 5.85 -6.69
C THR A 274 0.65 6.56 -7.83
N MET A 275 0.46 6.07 -9.06
CA MET A 275 1.08 6.60 -10.28
C MET A 275 0.03 6.92 -11.37
N PRO A 276 0.19 8.02 -12.12
CA PRO A 276 1.25 9.03 -11.97
C PRO A 276 0.99 9.99 -10.79
N GLY A 277 -0.05 9.73 -10.00
CA GLY A 277 -0.35 10.38 -8.72
C GLY A 277 -1.67 11.13 -8.71
N ASP A 278 -2.11 11.62 -9.86
CA ASP A 278 -3.40 12.26 -10.02
C ASP A 278 -4.55 11.24 -10.22
N VAL A 279 -5.78 11.65 -9.90
CA VAL A 279 -6.99 10.82 -10.04
C VAL A 279 -7.25 10.49 -11.51
N THR A 280 -7.11 11.50 -12.36
CA THR A 280 -6.98 11.38 -13.81
C THR A 280 -5.85 12.29 -14.25
N PHE A 281 -5.24 12.01 -15.40
CA PHE A 281 -4.10 12.76 -15.91
C PHE A 281 -4.36 14.27 -15.91
N ASN A 282 -3.44 15.02 -15.31
CA ASN A 282 -3.47 16.47 -15.16
C ASN A 282 -4.67 17.04 -14.37
N SER A 283 -5.39 16.23 -13.59
CA SER A 283 -6.53 16.71 -12.78
C SER A 283 -6.12 17.67 -11.65
N GLY A 284 -4.87 17.60 -11.19
CA GLY A 284 -4.39 18.34 -10.02
C GLY A 284 -4.97 17.84 -8.68
N THR A 285 -5.74 16.75 -8.70
CA THR A 285 -6.30 16.08 -7.53
C THR A 285 -5.68 14.69 -7.39
N THR A 286 -5.47 14.20 -6.17
CA THR A 286 -4.87 12.90 -5.89
C THR A 286 -5.72 12.11 -4.89
N TYR A 287 -5.67 10.78 -4.95
CA TYR A 287 -6.24 9.92 -3.91
C TYR A 287 -5.35 9.81 -2.66
N PHE A 288 -4.04 10.07 -2.81
CA PHE A 288 -3.05 10.00 -1.72
C PHE A 288 -2.65 11.43 -1.32
N GLY A 289 -1.37 11.78 -1.34
CA GLY A 289 -0.87 13.10 -0.95
C GLY A 289 -1.34 13.52 0.43
N GLU A 290 -1.83 14.77 0.56
CA GLU A 290 -2.33 15.29 1.84
C GLU A 290 -3.62 14.60 2.31
N HIS A 291 -4.40 13.96 1.44
CA HIS A 291 -5.55 13.16 1.89
C HIS A 291 -5.09 11.96 2.74
N LEU A 292 -3.98 11.31 2.36
CA LEU A 292 -3.39 10.24 3.16
C LEU A 292 -2.88 10.76 4.52
N VAL A 293 -2.41 12.01 4.58
CA VAL A 293 -1.99 12.65 5.84
C VAL A 293 -3.20 12.92 6.73
N ASP A 294 -4.27 13.48 6.16
CA ASP A 294 -5.53 13.73 6.86
C ASP A 294 -6.15 12.42 7.40
N ASP A 295 -6.12 11.35 6.61
CA ASP A 295 -6.60 10.03 7.00
C ASP A 295 -5.78 9.41 8.14
N VAL A 296 -4.48 9.71 8.22
CA VAL A 296 -3.67 9.32 9.38
C VAL A 296 -3.98 10.18 10.59
N ALA A 297 -4.12 11.49 10.40
CA ALA A 297 -4.41 12.43 11.49
C ALA A 297 -5.79 12.19 12.13
N ASN A 298 -6.77 11.76 11.35
CA ASN A 298 -8.12 11.45 11.81
C ASN A 298 -8.29 9.99 12.31
N GLY A 299 -7.25 9.16 12.17
CA GLY A 299 -7.22 7.77 12.64
C GLY A 299 -7.86 6.73 11.70
N THR A 300 -8.27 7.12 10.49
CA THR A 300 -8.84 6.20 9.48
C THR A 300 -7.76 5.31 8.85
N VAL A 301 -6.55 5.84 8.68
CA VAL A 301 -5.35 5.09 8.29
C VAL A 301 -4.39 5.08 9.48
N THR A 302 -3.82 3.93 9.80
CA THR A 302 -2.86 3.84 10.92
C THR A 302 -1.52 4.47 10.52
N GLN A 303 -0.81 5.07 11.48
CA GLN A 303 0.57 5.54 11.25
C GLN A 303 1.47 4.40 10.73
N ALA A 304 1.26 3.18 11.22
CA ALA A 304 1.98 1.99 10.77
C ALA A 304 1.77 1.68 9.28
N ARG A 305 0.57 1.93 8.72
CA ARG A 305 0.32 1.75 7.28
C ARG A 305 1.12 2.75 6.45
N LEU A 306 1.12 4.03 6.83
CA LEU A 306 1.92 5.07 6.15
C LEU A 306 3.42 4.78 6.26
N ASP A 307 3.88 4.33 7.43
CA ASP A 307 5.28 3.97 7.66
C ASP A 307 5.68 2.74 6.82
N ASP A 308 4.83 1.72 6.72
CA ASP A 308 5.07 0.54 5.88
C ASP A 308 5.22 0.91 4.40
N MET A 309 4.37 1.79 3.86
CA MET A 309 4.53 2.28 2.48
C MET A 309 5.91 2.92 2.28
N ALA A 310 6.29 3.87 3.15
CA ALA A 310 7.56 4.57 3.05
C ALA A 310 8.77 3.62 3.19
N ILE A 311 8.69 2.65 4.11
CA ILE A 311 9.74 1.64 4.32
C ILE A 311 9.87 0.77 3.06
N ARG A 312 8.76 0.24 2.53
CA ARG A 312 8.77 -0.61 1.33
C ARG A 312 9.29 0.12 0.11
N ILE A 313 8.96 1.40 -0.04
CA ILE A 313 9.42 2.24 -1.15
C ILE A 313 10.94 2.49 -1.08
N LEU A 314 11.46 2.79 0.11
CA LEU A 314 12.88 3.06 0.32
C LEU A 314 13.75 1.79 0.40
N THR A 315 13.14 0.62 0.66
CA THR A 315 13.90 -0.62 0.83
C THR A 315 14.66 -1.00 -0.46
N PRO A 316 14.04 -1.10 -1.65
CA PRO A 316 14.77 -1.36 -2.89
C PRO A 316 15.81 -0.28 -3.23
N TYR A 317 15.53 0.99 -2.91
CA TYR A 317 16.47 2.10 -3.08
C TYR A 317 17.79 1.84 -2.34
N PHE A 318 17.71 1.39 -1.08
CA PHE A 318 18.88 1.03 -0.29
C PHE A 318 19.48 -0.32 -0.65
N LEU A 319 18.65 -1.32 -0.96
CA LEU A 319 19.09 -2.65 -1.36
C LEU A 319 19.99 -2.59 -2.61
N LEU A 320 19.62 -1.74 -3.56
CA LEU A 320 20.29 -1.59 -4.85
C LEU A 320 21.32 -0.46 -4.87
N ASN A 321 21.66 0.10 -3.69
CA ASN A 321 22.66 1.16 -3.50
C ASN A 321 22.39 2.43 -4.35
N GLN A 322 21.12 2.76 -4.59
CA GLN A 322 20.74 3.98 -5.29
C GLN A 322 20.96 5.25 -4.44
N ASP A 323 21.27 5.08 -3.15
CA ASP A 323 21.69 6.16 -2.26
C ASP A 323 23.14 6.59 -2.44
N GLN A 324 23.92 5.89 -3.27
CA GLN A 324 25.37 6.07 -3.38
C GLN A 324 25.78 6.45 -4.79
N GLY A 325 25.82 7.76 -5.08
CA GLY A 325 26.36 8.27 -6.34
C GLY A 325 25.56 7.86 -7.58
N TYR A 326 24.24 7.69 -7.43
CA TYR A 326 23.36 7.33 -8.54
C TYR A 326 23.34 8.44 -9.61
N PRO A 327 23.34 8.11 -10.92
CA PRO A 327 23.31 9.13 -11.96
C PRO A 327 22.04 9.98 -11.92
N THR A 328 22.18 11.29 -12.18
CA THR A 328 21.03 12.18 -12.34
C THR A 328 20.26 11.86 -13.61
N VAL A 329 18.95 12.07 -13.64
CA VAL A 329 18.14 11.98 -14.87
C VAL A 329 18.70 12.92 -15.96
N ASP A 330 18.84 12.42 -17.19
CA ASP A 330 19.44 13.16 -18.31
C ASP A 330 18.61 13.18 -19.61
N PHE A 331 17.33 12.84 -19.50
CA PHE A 331 16.30 12.99 -20.53
C PHE A 331 15.04 13.62 -19.91
N ASP A 332 14.12 14.10 -20.76
CA ASP A 332 12.82 14.63 -20.34
C ASP A 332 11.77 14.14 -21.33
N PHE A 333 10.87 13.26 -20.90
CA PHE A 333 9.90 12.62 -21.78
C PHE A 333 8.92 13.62 -22.44
N ARG A 334 8.77 14.80 -21.83
CA ARG A 334 7.90 15.89 -22.33
C ARG A 334 8.57 16.70 -23.42
N ASP A 335 9.90 16.71 -23.45
CA ASP A 335 10.70 17.49 -24.39
C ASP A 335 12.09 16.87 -24.58
N TYR A 336 12.18 15.96 -25.56
CA TYR A 336 13.40 15.24 -25.93
C TYR A 336 14.54 16.15 -26.42
N THR A 337 14.28 17.44 -26.68
CA THR A 337 15.32 18.41 -27.08
C THR A 337 16.12 18.95 -25.90
N LYS A 338 15.67 18.70 -24.67
CA LYS A 338 16.36 19.11 -23.45
C LYS A 338 17.37 18.06 -22.98
N LEU A 339 18.43 18.54 -22.31
CA LEU A 339 19.51 17.79 -21.62
C LEU A 339 20.62 17.20 -22.52
N ASN A 340 21.67 16.69 -21.88
CA ASN A 340 22.91 16.22 -22.51
C ASN A 340 22.77 14.84 -23.21
N GLN A 341 21.67 14.09 -22.97
CA GLN A 341 21.32 12.83 -23.63
C GLN A 341 22.50 11.83 -23.70
N ARG A 342 23.03 11.37 -22.56
CA ARG A 342 24.17 10.43 -22.50
C ARG A 342 23.87 9.22 -23.37
N ASN A 343 24.86 8.78 -24.14
CA ASN A 343 24.72 7.57 -24.93
C ASN A 343 24.81 6.33 -24.02
N ALA A 344 23.73 5.58 -23.93
CA ALA A 344 23.61 4.39 -23.11
C ALA A 344 23.82 3.08 -23.89
N GLN A 345 23.86 3.12 -25.23
CA GLN A 345 23.84 1.93 -26.10
C GLN A 345 25.03 0.98 -25.92
N ALA A 346 26.19 1.49 -25.46
CA ALA A 346 27.43 0.73 -25.34
C ALA A 346 27.69 -0.18 -26.57
N ASP A 347 27.82 -1.49 -26.37
CA ASP A 347 27.88 -2.52 -27.41
C ASP A 347 26.61 -3.43 -27.44
N HIS A 348 25.50 -2.96 -26.87
CA HIS A 348 24.27 -3.74 -26.66
C HIS A 348 23.62 -4.22 -27.97
N ALA A 349 23.88 -3.56 -29.10
CA ALA A 349 23.50 -4.06 -30.42
C ALA A 349 23.99 -5.51 -30.68
N THR A 350 25.10 -5.92 -30.05
CA THR A 350 25.62 -7.29 -30.12
C THR A 350 24.64 -8.31 -29.52
N VAL A 351 24.09 -8.03 -28.33
CA VAL A 351 23.12 -8.93 -27.69
C VAL A 351 21.76 -8.87 -28.40
N VAL A 352 21.35 -7.70 -28.92
CA VAL A 352 20.16 -7.57 -29.77
C VAL A 352 20.26 -8.48 -30.99
N ARG A 353 21.37 -8.39 -31.75
CA ARG A 353 21.58 -9.22 -32.95
C ARG A 353 21.63 -10.71 -32.62
N LYS A 354 22.34 -11.08 -31.55
CA LYS A 354 22.46 -12.47 -31.11
C LYS A 354 21.09 -13.05 -30.76
N ILE A 355 20.26 -12.32 -30.01
CA ILE A 355 18.90 -12.76 -29.66
C ILE A 355 18.00 -12.78 -30.88
N GLY A 356 18.05 -11.78 -31.76
CA GLY A 356 17.30 -11.79 -33.02
C GLY A 356 17.59 -13.06 -33.83
N ALA A 357 18.87 -13.46 -33.93
CA ALA A 357 19.24 -14.66 -34.67
C ALA A 357 18.86 -15.95 -33.93
N GLU A 358 19.08 -16.02 -32.62
CA GLU A 358 18.73 -17.18 -31.78
C GLU A 358 17.23 -17.35 -31.50
N SER A 359 16.41 -16.35 -31.82
CA SER A 359 14.95 -16.37 -31.68
C SER A 359 14.20 -16.59 -33.00
N ASN A 360 14.91 -16.71 -34.13
CA ASN A 360 14.30 -17.13 -35.40
C ASN A 360 13.86 -18.60 -35.31
N ILE A 361 12.55 -18.84 -35.27
CA ILE A 361 11.97 -20.18 -35.19
C ILE A 361 11.75 -20.71 -36.61
N LEU A 362 12.49 -21.76 -36.97
CA LEU A 362 12.32 -22.44 -38.24
C LEU A 362 11.13 -23.40 -38.15
N LEU A 363 9.99 -23.05 -38.75
CA LEU A 363 8.77 -23.86 -38.69
C LEU A 363 8.71 -24.92 -39.79
N LYS A 364 9.29 -24.61 -40.96
CA LYS A 364 9.32 -25.49 -42.11
C LYS A 364 10.64 -25.33 -42.85
N ASN A 365 11.22 -26.43 -43.31
CA ASN A 365 12.38 -26.43 -44.22
C ASN A 365 12.42 -27.72 -45.04
N ILE A 366 11.93 -27.67 -46.27
CA ILE A 366 11.87 -28.79 -47.20
C ILE A 366 13.04 -28.67 -48.19
N ASN A 367 13.60 -29.82 -48.60
CA ASN A 367 14.68 -29.90 -49.58
C ASN A 367 15.95 -29.11 -49.20
N ASN A 368 16.15 -28.82 -47.90
CA ASN A 368 17.22 -27.97 -47.41
C ASN A 368 17.28 -26.62 -48.15
N THR A 369 16.12 -25.99 -48.40
CA THR A 369 16.07 -24.63 -48.98
C THR A 369 16.90 -23.66 -48.15
N LEU A 370 16.82 -23.78 -46.82
CA LEU A 370 17.68 -23.07 -45.90
C LEU A 370 18.72 -24.01 -45.25
N PRO A 371 19.94 -23.51 -44.97
CA PRO A 371 20.42 -22.15 -45.28
C PRO A 371 20.73 -21.97 -46.77
N PHE A 372 20.64 -20.73 -47.26
CA PHE A 372 21.00 -20.40 -48.64
C PHE A 372 22.49 -20.65 -48.90
N SER A 373 22.78 -21.25 -50.05
CA SER A 373 24.16 -21.43 -50.49
C SER A 373 24.78 -20.09 -50.90
N SER A 374 25.94 -19.77 -50.33
CA SER A 374 26.81 -18.68 -50.79
C SER A 374 27.60 -19.03 -52.05
N THR A 375 27.52 -20.29 -52.50
CA THR A 375 28.19 -20.79 -53.71
C THR A 375 27.23 -20.87 -54.89
N PRO A 376 27.72 -20.69 -56.15
CA PRO A 376 26.90 -20.81 -57.34
C PRO A 376 26.20 -22.17 -57.44
N THR A 377 25.06 -22.20 -58.13
CA THR A 377 24.35 -23.44 -58.47
C THR A 377 25.24 -24.41 -59.27
N PRO A 378 24.94 -25.73 -59.27
CA PRO A 378 25.55 -26.68 -60.20
C PRO A 378 25.30 -26.24 -61.66
N GLY A 379 26.29 -25.56 -62.26
CA GLY A 379 26.13 -24.84 -63.53
C GLY A 379 26.81 -23.46 -63.55
N GLY A 380 27.23 -22.94 -62.40
CA GLY A 380 28.05 -21.73 -62.27
C GLY A 380 27.28 -20.42 -62.16
N ALA A 381 25.94 -20.46 -62.16
CA ALA A 381 25.10 -19.27 -61.98
C ALA A 381 24.82 -19.01 -60.48
N ASN A 382 24.90 -17.74 -60.07
CA ASN A 382 24.50 -17.32 -58.72
C ASN A 382 22.97 -17.25 -58.62
N TYR A 383 22.44 -17.50 -57.42
CA TYR A 383 21.01 -17.36 -57.16
C TYR A 383 20.55 -15.92 -57.36
N THR A 384 19.36 -15.78 -57.94
CA THR A 384 18.56 -14.55 -57.93
C THR A 384 17.46 -14.68 -56.88
N PHE A 385 17.38 -13.72 -55.96
CA PHE A 385 16.36 -13.66 -54.92
C PHE A 385 15.31 -12.60 -55.25
N ALA A 386 14.04 -12.90 -55.02
CA ALA A 386 13.01 -11.87 -54.91
C ALA A 386 12.76 -11.58 -53.43
N VAL A 387 12.73 -10.32 -53.02
CA VAL A 387 12.38 -9.89 -51.66
C VAL A 387 11.06 -9.14 -51.76
N ILE A 388 10.01 -9.69 -51.15
CA ILE A 388 8.62 -9.32 -51.43
C ILE A 388 7.88 -9.01 -50.12
N GLY A 389 7.03 -7.98 -50.15
CA GLY A 389 6.19 -7.55 -49.03
C GLY A 389 6.69 -6.24 -48.40
N SER A 390 5.76 -5.43 -47.89
CA SER A 390 6.08 -4.18 -47.19
C SER A 390 6.94 -4.41 -45.95
N ASP A 391 6.68 -5.49 -45.20
CA ASP A 391 7.44 -5.91 -44.01
C ASP A 391 8.94 -6.19 -44.29
N ALA A 392 9.35 -6.34 -45.55
CA ALA A 392 10.77 -6.47 -45.89
C ALA A 392 11.51 -5.13 -45.87
N GLY A 393 10.80 -4.01 -46.01
CA GLY A 393 11.36 -2.68 -46.28
C GLY A 393 11.33 -1.74 -45.09
N PRO A 394 11.95 -0.55 -45.22
CA PRO A 394 11.79 0.52 -44.24
C PRO A 394 10.38 1.13 -44.31
N SER A 395 9.97 1.81 -43.25
CA SER A 395 8.75 2.63 -43.27
C SER A 395 8.77 3.63 -44.45
N PRO A 396 7.66 3.80 -45.20
CA PRO A 396 7.59 4.71 -46.35
C PRO A 396 7.89 6.19 -46.01
N GLY A 397 7.97 7.07 -47.02
CA GLY A 397 7.78 8.53 -46.80
C GLY A 397 8.83 9.32 -45.99
N ASN A 398 10.05 8.81 -45.76
CA ASN A 398 11.06 9.41 -44.83
C ASN A 398 10.58 9.51 -43.38
N TYR A 399 9.57 8.72 -43.00
CA TYR A 399 9.07 8.64 -41.63
C TYR A 399 10.18 8.21 -40.66
N GLY A 400 11.11 7.35 -41.10
CA GLY A 400 12.14 6.79 -40.23
C GLY A 400 11.53 5.80 -39.23
N PRO A 401 12.36 5.07 -38.47
CA PRO A 401 11.87 3.97 -37.61
C PRO A 401 11.11 4.45 -36.36
N THR A 402 10.94 5.75 -36.15
CA THR A 402 10.30 6.34 -34.96
C THR A 402 9.21 7.34 -35.32
N ALA A 403 8.66 7.27 -36.53
CA ALA A 403 7.75 8.29 -37.05
C ALA A 403 6.35 8.22 -36.47
N CYS A 404 5.89 7.02 -36.13
CA CYS A 404 4.60 6.79 -35.53
C CYS A 404 4.74 6.94 -34.01
N ALA A 405 3.92 7.80 -33.42
CA ALA A 405 3.88 7.94 -31.97
C ALA A 405 3.61 6.58 -31.33
N ASP A 406 4.45 6.18 -30.37
CA ASP A 406 4.41 4.88 -29.69
C ASP A 406 4.34 3.67 -30.63
N HIS A 407 4.89 3.80 -31.86
CA HIS A 407 4.83 2.80 -32.92
C HIS A 407 3.42 2.39 -33.33
N GLY A 408 2.44 3.28 -33.17
CA GLY A 408 1.03 3.06 -33.54
C GLY A 408 0.76 3.00 -35.05
N CYS A 409 1.51 2.21 -35.80
CA CYS A 409 1.33 1.92 -37.21
C CYS A 409 2.09 0.63 -37.59
N ASP A 410 1.62 -0.07 -38.62
CA ASP A 410 2.30 -1.24 -39.18
C ASP A 410 2.83 -0.89 -40.59
N GLU A 411 3.83 -0.02 -40.65
CA GLU A 411 4.33 0.56 -41.91
C GLU A 411 5.82 0.21 -42.11
N GLY A 412 6.10 -0.77 -42.96
CA GLY A 412 7.45 -1.33 -43.17
C GLY A 412 7.68 -2.55 -42.29
N THR A 413 8.95 -2.86 -41.99
CA THR A 413 9.29 -4.02 -41.15
C THR A 413 8.83 -3.86 -39.71
N LEU A 414 8.14 -4.87 -39.19
CA LEU A 414 7.67 -4.89 -37.81
C LEU A 414 8.78 -5.39 -36.87
N ALA A 415 9.24 -4.54 -35.97
CA ALA A 415 10.31 -4.88 -35.02
C ALA A 415 9.92 -4.75 -33.54
N GLN A 416 8.78 -4.10 -33.25
CA GLN A 416 8.13 -3.92 -31.95
C GLN A 416 6.62 -3.72 -32.21
N GLY A 417 5.76 -4.11 -31.27
CA GLY A 417 4.35 -3.68 -31.31
C GLY A 417 4.19 -2.25 -30.78
N TRP A 418 2.94 -1.80 -30.55
CA TRP A 418 2.68 -0.41 -30.13
C TRP A 418 2.32 -0.24 -28.65
N GLY A 419 2.40 1.00 -28.17
CA GLY A 419 1.94 1.41 -26.84
C GLY A 419 3.06 1.80 -25.87
N SER A 420 2.81 1.67 -24.56
CA SER A 420 3.81 1.96 -23.52
C SER A 420 5.01 1.01 -23.54
N GLY A 421 4.85 -0.18 -24.11
CA GLY A 421 5.85 -1.23 -24.24
C GLY A 421 7.07 -0.90 -25.13
N THR A 422 7.24 0.35 -25.55
CA THR A 422 8.05 0.71 -26.70
C THR A 422 9.24 1.62 -26.37
N VAL A 423 10.12 1.83 -27.35
CA VAL A 423 11.28 2.72 -27.27
C VAL A 423 11.56 3.30 -28.66
N TRP A 424 12.18 4.47 -28.74
CA TRP A 424 12.61 5.01 -30.02
C TRP A 424 13.85 4.27 -30.55
N PHE A 425 13.76 3.76 -31.77
CA PHE A 425 14.89 3.13 -32.46
C PHE A 425 16.01 4.15 -32.72
N PRO A 426 17.26 3.87 -32.30
CA PRO A 426 18.41 4.68 -32.73
C PRO A 426 18.70 4.49 -34.23
N TYR A 427 18.36 3.30 -34.73
CA TYR A 427 18.29 2.89 -36.12
C TYR A 427 17.46 1.59 -36.18
N LEU A 428 17.04 1.19 -37.38
CA LEU A 428 16.44 -0.12 -37.63
C LEU A 428 16.98 -0.64 -38.95
N ILE A 429 17.62 -1.81 -38.92
CA ILE A 429 18.09 -2.47 -40.15
C ILE A 429 16.96 -3.32 -40.70
N ASP A 430 16.35 -2.89 -41.80
CA ASP A 430 15.30 -3.65 -42.47
C ASP A 430 15.83 -4.92 -43.15
N PRO A 431 15.00 -5.97 -43.28
CA PRO A 431 15.40 -7.22 -43.93
C PRO A 431 15.95 -7.04 -45.34
N ASN A 432 15.31 -6.21 -46.16
CA ASN A 432 15.71 -5.99 -47.55
C ASN A 432 17.12 -5.40 -47.63
N ALA A 433 17.43 -4.36 -46.85
CA ALA A 433 18.77 -3.78 -46.80
C ALA A 433 19.84 -4.81 -46.42
N ALA A 434 19.59 -5.63 -45.40
CA ALA A 434 20.53 -6.67 -44.96
C ALA A 434 20.70 -7.77 -46.02
N ILE A 435 19.61 -8.23 -46.65
CA ILE A 435 19.62 -9.26 -47.70
C ILE A 435 20.35 -8.76 -48.95
N VAL A 436 20.10 -7.51 -49.38
CA VAL A 436 20.80 -6.89 -50.53
C VAL A 436 22.30 -6.83 -50.26
N ASN A 437 22.70 -6.40 -49.07
CA ASN A 437 24.11 -6.33 -48.68
C ASN A 437 24.77 -7.72 -48.70
N LYS A 438 24.13 -8.72 -48.09
CA LYS A 438 24.64 -10.11 -48.06
C LYS A 438 24.72 -10.72 -49.45
N SER A 439 23.67 -10.57 -50.25
CA SER A 439 23.58 -11.10 -51.61
C SER A 439 24.64 -10.48 -52.52
N THR A 440 24.81 -9.16 -52.45
CA THR A 440 25.84 -8.44 -53.21
C THR A 440 27.24 -8.94 -52.87
N ALA A 441 27.53 -9.13 -51.58
CA ALA A 441 28.81 -9.69 -51.12
C ALA A 441 29.07 -11.12 -51.64
N ASN A 442 28.01 -11.88 -51.90
CA ASN A 442 28.07 -13.23 -52.48
C ASN A 442 27.97 -13.25 -54.03
N GLY A 443 27.88 -12.09 -54.69
CA GLY A 443 27.67 -11.99 -56.14
C GLY A 443 26.28 -12.43 -56.62
N GLN A 444 25.31 -12.48 -55.72
CA GLN A 444 23.91 -12.84 -55.96
C GLN A 444 23.09 -11.60 -56.32
N THR A 445 21.96 -11.78 -57.02
CA THR A 445 21.09 -10.67 -57.45
C THR A 445 19.83 -10.63 -56.60
N VAL A 446 19.32 -9.43 -56.29
CA VAL A 446 18.07 -9.22 -55.55
C VAL A 446 17.11 -8.38 -56.39
N ILE A 447 15.85 -8.82 -56.46
CA ILE A 447 14.72 -8.10 -57.06
C ILE A 447 13.74 -7.78 -55.92
N SER A 448 13.65 -6.52 -55.53
CA SER A 448 12.81 -6.11 -54.40
C SER A 448 11.44 -5.59 -54.86
N SER A 449 10.36 -6.06 -54.22
CA SER A 449 8.99 -5.57 -54.33
C SER A 449 8.45 -5.28 -52.93
N LEU A 450 8.77 -4.10 -52.40
CA LEU A 450 8.55 -3.70 -51.00
C LEU A 450 7.16 -3.09 -50.76
N ASN A 451 6.13 -3.70 -51.37
CA ASN A 451 4.72 -3.38 -51.13
C ASN A 451 3.90 -4.67 -51.30
N ASP A 452 2.63 -4.63 -50.87
CA ASP A 452 1.77 -5.81 -50.83
C ASP A 452 0.86 -5.94 -52.06
N THR A 453 1.25 -5.32 -53.18
CA THR A 453 0.52 -5.45 -54.45
C THR A 453 0.80 -6.81 -55.08
N ILE A 454 -0.25 -7.63 -55.23
CA ILE A 454 -0.16 -9.01 -55.73
C ILE A 454 0.54 -9.10 -57.10
N GLU A 455 0.20 -8.24 -58.05
CA GLU A 455 0.78 -8.31 -59.40
C GLU A 455 2.29 -8.03 -59.40
N ALA A 456 2.75 -7.05 -58.62
CA ALA A 456 4.16 -6.71 -58.51
C ALA A 456 4.95 -7.84 -57.82
N ALA A 457 4.38 -8.39 -56.75
CA ALA A 457 4.94 -9.54 -56.03
C ALA A 457 5.12 -10.76 -56.95
N GLN A 458 4.09 -11.12 -57.73
CA GLN A 458 4.18 -12.23 -58.68
C GLN A 458 5.21 -11.99 -59.78
N GLN A 459 5.30 -10.76 -60.31
CA GLN A 459 6.29 -10.40 -61.34
C GLN A 459 7.73 -10.51 -60.83
N ALA A 460 7.99 -10.06 -59.59
CA ALA A 460 9.30 -10.21 -58.97
C ALA A 460 9.62 -11.69 -58.70
N ALA A 461 8.67 -12.43 -58.11
CA ALA A 461 8.82 -13.85 -57.79
C ALA A 461 9.10 -14.73 -59.01
N ALA A 462 8.45 -14.47 -60.14
CA ALA A 462 8.62 -15.24 -61.38
C ALA A 462 10.01 -15.06 -62.03
N GLN A 463 10.75 -14.02 -61.66
CA GLN A 463 12.09 -13.72 -62.19
C GLN A 463 13.23 -14.22 -61.30
N ALA A 464 12.91 -14.76 -60.12
CA ALA A 464 13.88 -15.20 -59.12
C ALA A 464 13.93 -16.72 -58.98
N ASP A 465 15.08 -17.25 -58.58
CA ASP A 465 15.25 -18.66 -58.23
C ASP A 465 14.59 -18.99 -56.89
N ILE A 466 14.58 -18.01 -55.98
CA ILE A 466 14.01 -18.11 -54.62
C ILE A 466 13.26 -16.82 -54.33
N ALA A 467 12.00 -16.93 -53.91
CA ALA A 467 11.21 -15.79 -53.45
C ALA A 467 11.14 -15.78 -51.92
N ILE A 468 11.59 -14.69 -51.29
CA ILE A 468 11.51 -14.46 -49.85
C ILE A 468 10.36 -13.48 -49.62
N VAL A 469 9.26 -13.97 -49.07
CA VAL A 469 8.05 -13.20 -48.78
C VAL A 469 8.02 -12.84 -47.31
N PHE A 470 7.88 -11.56 -47.04
CA PHE A 470 7.73 -10.98 -45.71
C PHE A 470 6.28 -10.60 -45.49
N ALA A 471 5.78 -10.90 -44.30
CA ALA A 471 4.45 -10.50 -43.85
C ALA A 471 4.45 -10.41 -42.33
N ASN A 472 3.56 -9.59 -41.79
CA ASN A 472 3.49 -9.30 -40.37
C ASN A 472 2.05 -9.36 -39.84
N ALA A 473 1.93 -9.19 -38.53
CA ALA A 473 0.67 -8.98 -37.84
C ALA A 473 0.98 -8.28 -36.52
N ASP A 474 0.43 -7.08 -36.37
CA ASP A 474 0.75 -6.19 -35.26
C ASP A 474 -0.36 -6.11 -34.19
N SER A 475 0.00 -5.67 -32.99
CA SER A 475 -0.89 -5.41 -31.85
C SER A 475 -0.21 -4.54 -30.80
N GLY A 476 -1.00 -3.99 -29.88
CA GLY A 476 -0.43 -3.21 -28.77
C GLY A 476 -1.46 -2.80 -27.74
N GLU A 477 -1.21 -1.66 -27.11
CA GLU A 477 -2.03 -1.13 -26.03
C GLU A 477 -3.33 -0.44 -26.53
N ASP A 478 -4.42 -0.50 -25.76
CA ASP A 478 -5.78 -0.09 -26.18
C ASP A 478 -5.93 1.38 -26.62
N TYR A 479 -5.06 2.28 -26.15
CA TYR A 479 -5.19 3.72 -26.36
C TYR A 479 -4.84 4.14 -27.80
N ILE A 480 -4.41 3.19 -28.64
CA ILE A 480 -4.15 3.38 -30.07
C ILE A 480 -4.95 2.34 -30.86
N THR A 481 -5.63 2.81 -31.92
CA THR A 481 -6.29 1.97 -32.90
C THR A 481 -5.49 1.94 -34.19
N VAL A 482 -4.98 0.76 -34.59
CA VAL A 482 -4.22 0.57 -35.83
C VAL A 482 -4.99 -0.36 -36.76
N GLU A 483 -5.31 0.11 -37.97
CA GLU A 483 -6.11 -0.62 -38.97
C GLU A 483 -7.43 -1.21 -38.42
N GLY A 484 -8.04 -0.52 -37.45
CA GLY A 484 -9.28 -0.95 -36.80
C GLY A 484 -9.09 -1.91 -35.62
N ASN A 485 -7.86 -2.28 -35.25
CA ASN A 485 -7.54 -3.06 -34.07
C ASN A 485 -7.33 -2.13 -32.87
N GLU A 486 -8.19 -2.21 -31.86
CA GLU A 486 -8.15 -1.38 -30.64
C GLU A 486 -7.28 -2.07 -29.57
N GLY A 487 -5.97 -1.98 -29.72
CA GLY A 487 -4.99 -2.74 -28.94
C GLY A 487 -4.97 -4.23 -29.31
N ASP A 488 -6.03 -4.96 -28.96
CA ASP A 488 -6.20 -6.37 -29.33
C ASP A 488 -6.43 -6.52 -30.84
N ARG A 489 -5.93 -7.62 -31.41
CA ARG A 489 -6.16 -7.97 -32.82
C ARG A 489 -7.61 -8.41 -33.00
N ASN A 490 -8.24 -8.01 -34.10
CA ASN A 490 -9.61 -8.42 -34.44
C ASN A 490 -9.71 -9.86 -34.96
N ASN A 491 -8.59 -10.46 -35.36
CA ASN A 491 -8.48 -11.82 -35.87
C ASN A 491 -7.01 -12.26 -35.86
N LEU A 492 -6.74 -13.52 -36.20
CA LEU A 492 -5.39 -14.07 -36.26
C LEU A 492 -4.79 -14.15 -37.68
N ASN A 493 -5.31 -13.38 -38.65
CA ASN A 493 -4.70 -13.32 -39.98
C ASN A 493 -3.49 -12.38 -40.01
N LEU A 494 -2.66 -12.52 -41.04
CA LEU A 494 -1.61 -11.56 -41.36
C LEU A 494 -2.22 -10.24 -41.83
N PHE A 495 -1.58 -9.13 -41.45
CA PHE A 495 -1.93 -7.78 -41.87
C PHE A 495 -1.61 -7.58 -43.36
N HIS A 496 -2.09 -6.47 -43.93
CA HIS A 496 -1.87 -6.09 -45.33
C HIS A 496 -2.16 -7.19 -46.37
N ASN A 497 -3.15 -8.05 -46.07
CA ASN A 497 -3.52 -9.20 -46.92
C ASN A 497 -2.37 -10.22 -47.12
N GLY A 498 -1.48 -10.36 -46.15
CA GLY A 498 -0.27 -11.19 -46.24
C GLY A 498 -0.52 -12.65 -46.60
N ASN A 499 -1.64 -13.23 -46.16
CA ASN A 499 -2.04 -14.60 -46.55
C ASN A 499 -2.21 -14.73 -48.07
N ALA A 500 -2.92 -13.80 -48.72
CA ALA A 500 -3.11 -13.81 -50.17
C ALA A 500 -1.81 -13.47 -50.92
N LEU A 501 -0.97 -12.60 -50.37
CA LEU A 501 0.35 -12.28 -50.94
C LEU A 501 1.23 -13.53 -51.03
N ILE A 502 1.32 -14.30 -49.94
CA ILE A 502 2.11 -15.53 -49.87
C ILE A 502 1.58 -16.58 -50.85
N GLU A 503 0.27 -16.80 -50.91
CA GLU A 503 -0.34 -17.73 -51.87
C GLU A 503 -0.06 -17.31 -53.32
N ALA A 504 -0.18 -16.02 -53.63
CA ALA A 504 0.08 -15.50 -54.96
C ALA A 504 1.54 -15.69 -55.39
N VAL A 505 2.51 -15.43 -54.50
CA VAL A 505 3.93 -15.68 -54.77
C VAL A 505 4.20 -17.18 -54.95
N ALA A 506 3.68 -18.01 -54.04
CA ALA A 506 3.86 -19.45 -54.10
C ALA A 506 3.24 -20.08 -55.35
N SER A 507 2.26 -19.42 -56.00
CA SER A 507 1.68 -19.89 -57.26
C SER A 507 2.61 -19.74 -58.47
N VAL A 508 3.61 -18.84 -58.41
CA VAL A 508 4.54 -18.55 -59.52
C VAL A 508 6.01 -18.87 -59.21
N ASN A 509 6.38 -19.07 -57.94
CA ASN A 509 7.73 -19.46 -57.54
C ASN A 509 7.70 -20.75 -56.70
N ASN A 510 8.44 -21.79 -57.16
CA ASN A 510 8.44 -23.11 -56.53
C ASN A 510 9.39 -23.25 -55.32
N ARG A 511 10.11 -22.18 -54.95
CA ARG A 511 11.00 -22.08 -53.78
C ARG A 511 10.69 -20.79 -53.03
N THR A 512 9.47 -20.72 -52.52
CA THR A 512 9.03 -19.62 -51.68
C THR A 512 9.50 -19.88 -50.24
N VAL A 513 10.17 -18.90 -49.65
CA VAL A 513 10.55 -18.81 -48.24
C VAL A 513 9.69 -17.72 -47.62
N VAL A 514 9.00 -18.02 -46.53
CA VAL A 514 8.19 -17.04 -45.80
C VAL A 514 8.91 -16.63 -44.52
N VAL A 515 8.99 -15.33 -44.26
CA VAL A 515 9.48 -14.76 -43.00
C VAL A 515 8.35 -13.95 -42.38
N LEU A 516 8.07 -14.21 -41.10
CA LEU A 516 6.97 -13.59 -40.39
C LEU A 516 7.47 -12.77 -39.19
N HIS A 517 7.23 -11.47 -39.19
CA HIS A 517 7.38 -10.62 -38.00
C HIS A 517 6.02 -10.41 -37.34
N VAL A 518 5.74 -11.09 -36.23
CA VAL A 518 4.40 -11.09 -35.62
C VAL A 518 4.49 -10.96 -34.12
N VAL A 519 3.53 -10.24 -33.54
CA VAL A 519 3.35 -10.07 -32.08
C VAL A 519 2.93 -11.35 -31.36
N GLY A 520 2.41 -12.34 -32.09
CA GLY A 520 1.88 -13.57 -31.51
C GLY A 520 1.42 -14.56 -32.59
N PRO A 521 0.67 -15.60 -32.22
CA PRO A 521 0.24 -16.62 -33.17
C PRO A 521 -0.62 -16.03 -34.30
N VAL A 522 -0.48 -16.59 -35.50
CA VAL A 522 -1.28 -16.29 -36.70
C VAL A 522 -1.71 -17.58 -37.39
N VAL A 523 -2.86 -17.59 -38.05
CA VAL A 523 -3.30 -18.73 -38.87
C VAL A 523 -2.58 -18.73 -40.22
N MET A 524 -2.14 -19.92 -40.67
CA MET A 524 -1.29 -20.08 -41.85
C MET A 524 -1.90 -21.05 -42.87
N PRO A 525 -2.98 -20.68 -43.59
CA PRO A 525 -3.67 -21.59 -44.52
C PRO A 525 -2.76 -22.12 -45.66
N TRP A 526 -1.69 -21.39 -45.97
CA TRP A 526 -0.69 -21.70 -46.99
C TRP A 526 0.51 -22.51 -46.46
N ALA A 527 0.58 -22.83 -45.16
CA ALA A 527 1.74 -23.50 -44.55
C ALA A 527 2.09 -24.83 -45.23
N ASP A 528 1.07 -25.57 -45.69
CA ASP A 528 1.24 -26.86 -46.37
C ASP A 528 1.41 -26.75 -47.90
N HIS A 529 1.40 -25.53 -48.45
CA HIS A 529 1.57 -25.32 -49.88
C HIS A 529 2.93 -25.90 -50.35
N PRO A 530 2.98 -26.71 -51.44
CA PRO A 530 4.18 -27.44 -51.82
C PRO A 530 5.35 -26.53 -52.23
N ASN A 531 5.03 -25.34 -52.74
CA ASN A 531 6.04 -24.34 -53.13
C ASN A 531 6.51 -23.44 -51.99
N VAL A 532 5.83 -23.46 -50.83
CA VAL A 532 6.34 -22.83 -49.61
C VAL A 532 7.31 -23.82 -48.98
N THR A 533 8.60 -23.62 -49.25
CA THR A 533 9.65 -24.58 -48.91
C THR A 533 10.33 -24.28 -47.58
N ALA A 534 10.26 -23.04 -47.08
CA ALA A 534 10.67 -22.73 -45.72
C ALA A 534 9.81 -21.64 -45.08
N ILE A 535 9.68 -21.69 -43.76
CA ILE A 535 8.94 -20.71 -42.96
C ILE A 535 9.79 -20.37 -41.73
N ILE A 536 10.11 -19.09 -41.55
CA ILE A 536 10.74 -18.55 -40.36
C ILE A 536 9.74 -17.63 -39.66
N LEU A 537 9.53 -17.87 -38.37
CA LEU A 537 8.88 -16.92 -37.48
C LEU A 537 9.98 -16.11 -36.78
N ALA A 538 10.10 -14.83 -37.13
CA ALA A 538 11.15 -13.92 -36.65
C ALA A 538 10.69 -13.04 -35.47
N GLY A 539 9.39 -12.99 -35.17
CA GLY A 539 8.83 -12.25 -34.04
C GLY A 539 9.08 -10.74 -34.17
N LEU A 540 9.55 -10.12 -33.08
CA LEU A 540 9.85 -8.69 -32.93
C LEU A 540 11.32 -8.49 -32.48
N PRO A 541 12.28 -8.50 -33.43
CA PRO A 541 13.71 -8.66 -33.14
C PRO A 541 14.45 -7.37 -32.71
N GLY A 542 13.77 -6.22 -32.60
CA GLY A 542 14.42 -4.95 -32.26
C GLY A 542 15.31 -4.38 -33.38
N GLN A 543 16.27 -3.51 -33.03
CA GLN A 543 17.00 -2.68 -34.01
C GLN A 543 17.87 -3.44 -35.03
N GLU A 544 18.22 -4.70 -34.74
CA GLU A 544 19.08 -5.54 -35.59
C GLU A 544 18.27 -6.55 -36.44
N SER A 545 16.98 -6.30 -36.69
CA SER A 545 16.05 -7.18 -37.41
C SER A 545 16.67 -7.88 -38.63
N GLY A 546 17.05 -7.12 -39.66
CA GLY A 546 17.57 -7.66 -40.90
C GLY A 546 18.93 -8.38 -40.76
N ASN A 547 19.83 -7.85 -39.93
CA ASN A 547 21.15 -8.47 -39.70
C ASN A 547 21.01 -9.85 -39.04
N SER A 548 20.15 -9.92 -38.02
CA SER A 548 19.85 -11.15 -37.28
C SER A 548 19.21 -12.21 -38.16
N LEU A 549 18.28 -11.80 -39.02
CA LEU A 549 17.63 -12.69 -39.98
C LEU A 549 18.62 -13.26 -41.00
N VAL A 550 19.50 -12.42 -41.56
CA VAL A 550 20.53 -12.84 -42.51
C VAL A 550 21.47 -13.90 -41.92
N ASP A 551 21.82 -13.77 -40.63
CA ASP A 551 22.65 -14.77 -39.95
C ASP A 551 22.00 -16.16 -39.96
N THR A 552 20.67 -16.22 -39.89
CA THR A 552 19.90 -17.46 -40.00
C THR A 552 19.77 -17.91 -41.45
N LEU A 553 19.34 -17.02 -42.36
CA LEU A 553 19.08 -17.35 -43.77
C LEU A 553 20.32 -17.91 -44.49
N TRP A 554 21.52 -17.42 -44.18
CA TRP A 554 22.79 -17.92 -44.75
C TRP A 554 23.56 -18.87 -43.83
N GLY A 555 22.97 -19.28 -42.70
CA GLY A 555 23.53 -20.32 -41.83
C GLY A 555 24.78 -19.92 -41.05
N ALA A 556 25.00 -18.63 -40.80
CA ALA A 556 25.97 -18.20 -39.78
C ALA A 556 25.50 -18.60 -38.37
N VAL A 557 24.18 -18.63 -38.17
CA VAL A 557 23.51 -19.20 -37.00
C VAL A 557 22.62 -20.34 -37.47
N ASN A 558 22.75 -21.50 -36.81
CA ASN A 558 21.81 -22.60 -36.95
C ASN A 558 20.59 -22.31 -36.05
N PRO A 559 19.37 -22.21 -36.60
CA PRO A 559 18.19 -21.94 -35.79
C PRO A 559 18.00 -23.03 -34.75
N SER A 560 17.72 -22.58 -33.52
CA SER A 560 17.52 -23.43 -32.35
C SER A 560 16.41 -22.90 -31.44
N ALA A 561 15.71 -21.84 -31.88
CA ALA A 561 14.56 -21.28 -31.20
C ALA A 561 13.39 -22.27 -31.21
N LYS A 562 12.53 -22.19 -30.19
CA LYS A 562 11.31 -22.99 -30.10
C LYS A 562 10.12 -22.08 -29.78
N LEU A 563 8.95 -22.43 -30.31
CA LEU A 563 7.70 -21.74 -30.05
C LEU A 563 7.39 -21.67 -28.54
N ILE A 564 6.86 -20.53 -28.11
CA ILE A 564 6.42 -20.27 -26.72
C ILE A 564 4.89 -20.09 -26.59
N TYR A 565 4.21 -20.37 -27.68
CA TYR A 565 2.77 -20.46 -27.84
C TYR A 565 2.47 -21.45 -28.97
N THR A 566 1.27 -21.98 -29.00
CA THR A 566 0.80 -22.88 -30.07
C THR A 566 0.38 -22.05 -31.28
N ILE A 567 0.62 -22.56 -32.49
CA ILE A 567 0.07 -22.01 -33.73
C ILE A 567 -1.05 -22.95 -34.18
N ALA A 568 -2.29 -22.48 -34.08
CA ALA A 568 -3.47 -23.21 -34.48
C ALA A 568 -3.66 -23.31 -36.00
N LYS A 569 -4.46 -24.28 -36.44
CA LYS A 569 -4.94 -24.34 -37.83
C LYS A 569 -6.10 -23.38 -38.06
N LEU A 570 -6.99 -23.30 -37.07
CA LEU A 570 -8.14 -22.40 -37.06
C LEU A 570 -8.09 -21.53 -35.81
N GLU A 571 -8.52 -20.28 -35.92
CA GLU A 571 -8.64 -19.37 -34.78
C GLU A 571 -9.57 -19.92 -33.70
N SER A 572 -10.62 -20.64 -34.10
CA SER A 572 -11.57 -21.29 -33.19
C SER A 572 -11.00 -22.45 -32.38
N ASP A 573 -9.78 -22.90 -32.66
CA ASP A 573 -9.16 -24.01 -31.93
C ASP A 573 -8.67 -23.59 -30.54
N TYR A 574 -8.43 -22.29 -30.30
CA TYR A 574 -8.06 -21.77 -28.98
C TYR A 574 -9.24 -21.82 -28.00
N GLY A 575 -8.93 -22.03 -26.72
CA GLY A 575 -9.93 -22.16 -25.66
C GLY A 575 -10.55 -20.85 -25.17
N ALA A 576 -9.95 -19.71 -25.53
CA ALA A 576 -10.40 -18.38 -25.12
C ALA A 576 -10.24 -17.36 -26.26
N SER A 577 -11.13 -16.37 -26.28
CA SER A 577 -11.16 -15.26 -27.24
C SER A 577 -11.34 -13.93 -26.52
N VAL A 578 -10.94 -12.84 -27.18
CA VAL A 578 -11.16 -11.47 -26.68
C VAL A 578 -12.66 -11.18 -26.62
N LEU A 579 -13.10 -10.51 -25.55
CA LEU A 579 -14.43 -9.92 -25.48
C LEU A 579 -14.41 -8.53 -26.14
N TYR A 580 -14.74 -8.46 -27.43
CA TYR A 580 -14.72 -7.21 -28.20
C TYR A 580 -15.90 -6.26 -27.90
N SER A 581 -17.05 -6.80 -27.49
CA SER A 581 -18.22 -5.97 -27.24
C SER A 581 -19.03 -6.47 -26.05
N SER A 582 -19.53 -5.53 -25.24
CA SER A 582 -20.40 -5.81 -24.11
C SER A 582 -21.40 -4.66 -23.90
N PRO A 583 -22.67 -4.97 -23.60
CA PRO A 583 -23.65 -3.96 -23.19
C PRO A 583 -23.52 -3.58 -21.69
N LEU A 584 -22.69 -4.31 -20.93
CA LEU A 584 -22.49 -4.09 -19.50
C LEU A 584 -21.39 -3.04 -19.27
N PRO A 585 -21.57 -2.11 -18.32
CA PRO A 585 -20.53 -1.15 -17.96
C PRO A 585 -19.29 -1.81 -17.34
N TYR A 586 -19.48 -2.97 -16.68
CA TYR A 586 -18.40 -3.78 -16.12
C TYR A 586 -18.53 -5.21 -16.63
N PRO A 587 -18.01 -5.54 -17.82
CA PRO A 587 -18.14 -6.87 -18.38
C PRO A 587 -17.38 -7.94 -17.55
N PRO A 588 -18.04 -9.02 -17.11
CA PRO A 588 -17.34 -10.15 -16.50
C PRO A 588 -16.73 -11.05 -17.59
N ILE A 589 -15.45 -11.40 -17.42
CA ILE A 589 -14.72 -12.35 -18.26
C ILE A 589 -14.40 -13.55 -17.37
N ASN A 590 -15.17 -14.63 -17.52
CA ASN A 590 -14.98 -15.84 -16.72
C ASN A 590 -13.96 -16.77 -17.38
N TYR A 591 -12.93 -17.14 -16.63
CA TYR A 591 -11.83 -17.99 -17.11
C TYR A 591 -12.24 -19.46 -17.00
N THR A 592 -13.24 -19.84 -17.79
CA THR A 592 -13.88 -21.17 -17.74
C THR A 592 -12.97 -22.31 -18.22
N GLU A 593 -11.93 -21.97 -18.98
CA GLU A 593 -10.87 -22.88 -19.38
C GLU A 593 -9.95 -23.28 -18.22
N ALA A 594 -9.99 -22.56 -17.09
CA ALA A 594 -9.20 -22.82 -15.90
C ALA A 594 -7.70 -22.98 -16.24
N LEU A 595 -7.08 -24.11 -15.87
CA LEU A 595 -5.67 -24.40 -16.15
C LEU A 595 -5.34 -24.58 -17.65
N LEU A 596 -6.35 -24.73 -18.51
CA LEU A 596 -6.19 -25.16 -19.90
C LEU A 596 -5.98 -23.97 -20.85
N ILE A 597 -4.86 -23.27 -20.71
CA ILE A 597 -4.42 -22.26 -21.69
C ILE A 597 -3.42 -22.85 -22.71
N ASP A 598 -3.47 -22.34 -23.95
CA ASP A 598 -2.57 -22.72 -25.05
C ASP A 598 -2.42 -24.26 -25.21
N TYR A 599 -1.21 -24.82 -25.26
CA TYR A 599 -1.00 -26.24 -25.54
C TYR A 599 -1.72 -27.18 -24.56
N ARG A 600 -2.00 -26.73 -23.33
CA ARG A 600 -2.78 -27.49 -22.35
C ARG A 600 -4.20 -27.73 -22.85
N TRP A 601 -4.82 -26.72 -23.46
CA TRP A 601 -6.11 -26.83 -24.14
C TRP A 601 -6.04 -27.80 -25.32
N PHE A 602 -5.06 -27.63 -26.20
CA PHE A 602 -4.90 -28.47 -27.39
C PHE A 602 -4.68 -29.95 -27.02
N ASP A 603 -3.91 -30.21 -25.98
CA ASP A 603 -3.68 -31.55 -25.45
C ASP A 603 -4.96 -32.13 -24.84
N GLN A 604 -5.65 -31.38 -23.97
CA GLN A 604 -6.87 -31.82 -23.31
C GLN A 604 -8.02 -32.08 -24.31
N LYS A 605 -8.11 -31.28 -25.37
CA LYS A 605 -9.15 -31.40 -26.41
C LYS A 605 -8.74 -32.28 -27.57
N ASN A 606 -7.51 -32.81 -27.56
CA ASN A 606 -6.94 -33.59 -28.66
C ASN A 606 -7.03 -32.87 -30.01
N ILE A 607 -6.78 -31.57 -30.01
CA ILE A 607 -6.72 -30.73 -31.22
C ILE A 607 -5.29 -30.81 -31.76
N ALA A 608 -5.15 -31.02 -33.08
CA ALA A 608 -3.86 -31.03 -33.74
C ALA A 608 -3.50 -29.60 -34.19
N PRO A 609 -2.48 -28.95 -33.59
CA PRO A 609 -2.06 -27.63 -34.02
C PRO A 609 -1.40 -27.66 -35.41
N GLN A 610 -1.19 -26.49 -36.01
CA GLN A 610 -0.32 -26.35 -37.17
C GLN A 610 1.15 -26.55 -36.74
N TYR A 611 1.54 -25.90 -35.65
CA TYR A 611 2.81 -26.10 -34.96
C TYR A 611 2.57 -25.99 -33.45
N GLU A 612 3.01 -26.98 -32.69
CA GLU A 612 2.79 -27.05 -31.25
C GLU A 612 3.73 -26.12 -30.43
N PHE A 613 3.33 -25.81 -29.20
CA PHE A 613 4.23 -25.22 -28.22
C PHE A 613 5.54 -26.01 -28.09
N GLY A 614 6.66 -25.30 -28.01
CA GLY A 614 8.00 -25.88 -27.93
C GLY A 614 8.52 -26.42 -29.25
N PHE A 615 7.82 -26.27 -30.38
CA PHE A 615 8.29 -26.71 -31.69
C PHE A 615 9.26 -25.71 -32.34
N GLY A 616 10.24 -26.24 -33.06
CA GLY A 616 11.17 -25.47 -33.88
C GLY A 616 12.24 -26.39 -34.49
N LEU A 617 12.43 -26.29 -35.79
CA LEU A 617 13.41 -27.06 -36.55
C LEU A 617 14.82 -26.48 -36.38
N SER A 618 15.80 -27.28 -36.78
CA SER A 618 17.21 -26.92 -36.88
C SER A 618 17.74 -27.31 -38.27
N TYR A 619 18.87 -26.74 -38.67
CA TYR A 619 19.63 -27.23 -39.83
C TYR A 619 20.32 -28.57 -39.57
N THR A 620 20.30 -29.05 -38.33
CA THR A 620 20.76 -30.38 -37.96
C THR A 620 19.64 -31.21 -37.30
N THR A 621 19.96 -32.46 -36.96
CA THR A 621 19.03 -33.37 -36.28
C THR A 621 19.63 -33.87 -34.97
N PHE A 622 18.76 -34.18 -34.01
CA PHE A 622 19.16 -34.63 -32.69
C PHE A 622 18.44 -35.93 -32.29
N SER A 623 19.21 -36.83 -31.70
CA SER A 623 18.71 -38.05 -31.06
C SER A 623 18.80 -37.93 -29.53
N TYR A 624 17.81 -38.51 -28.86
CA TYR A 624 17.61 -38.45 -27.41
C TYR A 624 17.80 -39.86 -26.85
N ALA A 625 18.64 -40.02 -25.83
CA ALA A 625 18.89 -41.31 -25.20
C ALA A 625 19.14 -41.20 -23.70
N ASN A 626 19.17 -42.37 -23.03
CA ASN A 626 19.64 -42.53 -21.65
C ASN A 626 19.00 -41.59 -20.63
N LEU A 627 17.67 -41.50 -20.62
CA LEU A 627 16.95 -40.80 -19.55
C LEU A 627 17.26 -41.46 -18.19
N GLN A 628 18.01 -40.75 -17.37
CA GLN A 628 18.26 -41.11 -15.98
C GLN A 628 17.41 -40.22 -15.09
N PHE A 629 16.52 -40.82 -14.33
CA PHE A 629 15.65 -40.13 -13.38
C PHE A 629 15.95 -40.63 -11.98
N THR A 630 16.41 -39.75 -11.10
CA THR A 630 16.90 -40.10 -9.77
C THR A 630 16.26 -39.22 -8.70
N THR A 631 16.02 -39.79 -7.53
CA THR A 631 15.72 -39.00 -6.33
C THR A 631 16.93 -38.16 -5.97
N ALA A 632 16.74 -36.85 -5.82
CA ALA A 632 17.75 -35.98 -5.26
C ALA A 632 17.77 -36.11 -3.74
N THR A 633 18.89 -35.73 -3.11
CA THR A 633 18.91 -35.54 -1.66
C THR A 633 18.27 -34.19 -1.38
N PRO A 634 17.13 -34.13 -0.65
CA PRO A 634 16.51 -32.85 -0.30
C PRO A 634 17.55 -31.92 0.33
N THR A 635 17.71 -30.75 -0.25
CA THR A 635 18.64 -29.72 0.25
C THR A 635 18.07 -29.06 1.50
N VAL A 636 16.75 -29.16 1.67
CA VAL A 636 16.01 -28.59 2.78
C VAL A 636 15.67 -29.68 3.80
N THR A 637 16.13 -29.49 5.03
CA THR A 637 15.78 -30.35 6.17
C THR A 637 15.24 -29.50 7.32
N GLY A 638 14.31 -30.05 8.10
CA GLY A 638 13.70 -29.32 9.22
C GLY A 638 12.66 -28.29 8.78
N CYS A 639 12.46 -27.25 9.59
CA CYS A 639 11.56 -26.16 9.23
C CYS A 639 12.31 -25.09 8.47
N ALA A 640 12.08 -25.09 7.17
CA ALA A 640 12.59 -24.08 6.27
C ALA A 640 11.49 -23.08 5.93
N THR A 641 11.90 -21.92 5.42
CA THR A 641 10.96 -20.93 4.89
C THR A 641 10.21 -21.51 3.70
N HIS A 642 9.04 -20.95 3.39
CA HIS A 642 8.30 -21.29 2.17
C HIS A 642 9.24 -21.23 0.96
N GLN A 643 9.96 -20.11 0.80
CA GLN A 643 10.94 -19.91 -0.26
C GLN A 643 11.98 -21.04 -0.36
N ALA A 644 12.56 -21.47 0.76
CA ALA A 644 13.54 -22.56 0.74
C ALA A 644 12.92 -23.88 0.24
N LEU A 645 11.67 -24.18 0.61
CA LEU A 645 10.99 -25.40 0.14
C LEU A 645 10.68 -25.38 -1.36
N GLU A 646 10.64 -24.21 -1.98
CA GLU A 646 10.54 -24.07 -3.44
C GLU A 646 11.85 -24.42 -4.13
N ASP A 647 12.97 -24.25 -3.44
CA ASP A 647 14.31 -24.63 -3.91
C ASP A 647 14.65 -26.09 -3.55
N ASP A 648 13.75 -26.80 -2.87
CA ASP A 648 13.95 -28.18 -2.45
C ASP A 648 13.83 -29.11 -3.66
N VAL A 649 14.97 -29.38 -4.30
CA VAL A 649 15.07 -30.33 -5.40
C VAL A 649 14.82 -31.75 -4.88
N LEU A 650 13.73 -32.36 -5.33
CA LEU A 650 13.33 -33.72 -4.94
C LEU A 650 13.76 -34.76 -5.96
N TYR A 651 13.81 -34.38 -7.23
CA TYR A 651 14.21 -35.26 -8.32
C TYR A 651 15.13 -34.53 -9.29
N SER A 652 16.01 -35.29 -9.93
CA SER A 652 16.81 -34.83 -11.05
C SER A 652 16.65 -35.76 -12.23
N ALA A 653 16.61 -35.20 -13.42
CA ALA A 653 16.57 -35.93 -14.67
C ALA A 653 17.75 -35.51 -15.55
N THR A 654 18.44 -36.46 -16.17
CA THR A 654 19.45 -36.18 -17.20
C THR A 654 19.17 -37.01 -18.44
N ILE A 655 19.48 -36.44 -19.60
CA ILE A 655 19.39 -37.11 -20.90
C ILE A 655 20.64 -36.85 -21.72
N ASP A 656 20.88 -37.73 -22.67
CA ASP A 656 21.91 -37.55 -23.68
C ASP A 656 21.30 -37.02 -24.97
N ILE A 657 21.85 -35.90 -25.47
CA ILE A 657 21.51 -35.30 -26.76
C ILE A 657 22.70 -35.49 -27.71
N SER A 658 22.48 -36.23 -28.79
CA SER A 658 23.50 -36.45 -29.83
C SER A 658 23.09 -35.80 -31.15
N ASN A 659 24.01 -35.02 -31.71
CA ASN A 659 23.82 -34.39 -33.02
C ASN A 659 24.10 -35.41 -34.13
N THR A 660 23.05 -35.78 -34.83
CA THR A 660 23.05 -36.80 -35.87
C THR A 660 23.03 -36.23 -37.29
N GLY A 661 22.98 -34.90 -37.43
CA GLY A 661 22.99 -34.25 -38.74
C GLY A 661 24.38 -33.83 -39.20
N SER A 662 24.42 -32.90 -40.15
CA SER A 662 25.64 -32.51 -40.89
C SER A 662 26.25 -31.17 -40.48
N VAL A 663 25.62 -30.44 -39.56
CA VAL A 663 26.12 -29.15 -39.05
C VAL A 663 26.02 -29.12 -37.51
N ALA A 664 26.88 -28.34 -36.87
CA ALA A 664 26.79 -28.11 -35.43
C ALA A 664 25.52 -27.30 -35.09
N GLY A 665 25.01 -27.46 -33.88
CA GLY A 665 23.80 -26.74 -33.46
C GLY A 665 23.48 -26.91 -31.99
N ALA A 666 22.55 -26.08 -31.52
CA ALA A 666 21.94 -26.21 -30.22
C ALA A 666 20.57 -26.89 -30.31
N GLU A 667 20.22 -27.66 -29.28
CA GLU A 667 18.90 -28.25 -29.10
C GLU A 667 18.33 -27.83 -27.75
N VAL A 668 17.03 -27.52 -27.73
CA VAL A 668 16.27 -27.22 -26.51
C VAL A 668 15.52 -28.48 -26.11
N ALA A 669 16.06 -29.22 -25.15
CA ALA A 669 15.39 -30.36 -24.57
C ALA A 669 14.36 -29.90 -23.54
N GLN A 670 13.15 -30.45 -23.59
CA GLN A 670 12.01 -30.03 -22.77
C GLN A 670 11.51 -31.20 -21.92
N LEU A 671 11.27 -30.96 -20.64
CA LEU A 671 10.71 -31.90 -19.68
C LEU A 671 9.30 -31.47 -19.29
N TYR A 672 8.35 -32.38 -19.51
CA TYR A 672 6.94 -32.25 -19.14
C TYR A 672 6.57 -33.29 -18.08
N LEU A 673 5.68 -32.90 -17.17
CA LEU A 673 5.06 -33.82 -16.22
C LEU A 673 3.59 -34.08 -16.59
N GLY A 674 3.19 -35.34 -16.52
CA GLY A 674 1.81 -35.76 -16.42
C GLY A 674 1.54 -36.14 -14.96
N PHE A 675 0.61 -35.44 -14.32
CA PHE A 675 0.29 -35.67 -12.91
C PHE A 675 -0.61 -36.89 -12.72
N PRO A 676 -0.71 -37.44 -11.49
CA PRO A 676 -1.57 -38.56 -11.20
C PRO A 676 -3.03 -38.31 -11.59
N GLU A 677 -3.72 -39.38 -12.02
CA GLU A 677 -5.15 -39.33 -12.28
C GLU A 677 -5.91 -38.87 -11.03
N GLY A 678 -6.84 -37.91 -11.21
CA GLY A 678 -7.58 -37.29 -10.11
C GLY A 678 -6.94 -36.01 -9.53
N ALA A 679 -5.70 -35.66 -9.88
CA ALA A 679 -5.10 -34.38 -9.50
C ALA A 679 -5.77 -33.18 -10.20
N GLY A 680 -6.49 -33.39 -11.29
CA GLY A 680 -7.19 -32.33 -12.04
C GLY A 680 -6.26 -31.44 -12.87
N GLU A 681 -5.04 -31.88 -13.13
CA GLU A 681 -4.04 -31.18 -13.94
C GLU A 681 -4.25 -31.37 -15.45
N PRO A 682 -3.71 -30.47 -16.29
CA PRO A 682 -3.57 -30.70 -17.73
C PRO A 682 -2.80 -31.99 -18.04
N PRO A 683 -2.99 -32.59 -19.24
CA PRO A 683 -2.32 -33.85 -19.59
C PRO A 683 -0.80 -33.78 -19.48
N LYS A 684 -0.23 -32.61 -19.78
CA LYS A 684 1.20 -32.30 -19.71
C LYS A 684 1.40 -30.86 -19.27
N VAL A 685 2.36 -30.63 -18.39
CA VAL A 685 2.83 -29.28 -18.01
C VAL A 685 4.34 -29.22 -18.06
N LEU A 686 4.90 -28.15 -18.63
CA LEU A 686 6.34 -27.92 -18.67
C LEU A 686 6.88 -27.72 -17.24
N ARG A 687 7.98 -28.38 -16.91
CA ARG A 687 8.69 -28.27 -15.61
C ARG A 687 10.20 -28.23 -15.75
N GLY A 688 10.73 -28.17 -16.96
CA GLY A 688 12.15 -28.07 -17.19
C GLY A 688 12.47 -27.87 -18.67
N PHE A 689 13.53 -27.10 -18.92
CA PHE A 689 14.17 -27.04 -20.23
C PHE A 689 15.67 -26.84 -20.05
N ASP A 690 16.44 -27.32 -21.02
CA ASP A 690 17.87 -27.09 -21.09
C ASP A 690 18.30 -26.97 -22.55
N LYS A 691 19.11 -25.96 -22.87
CA LYS A 691 19.59 -25.68 -24.23
C LYS A 691 21.05 -26.05 -24.32
N VAL A 692 21.34 -27.10 -25.07
CA VAL A 692 22.69 -27.69 -25.15
C VAL A 692 23.27 -27.58 -26.55
N TRP A 693 24.52 -27.14 -26.65
CA TRP A 693 25.28 -27.12 -27.91
C TRP A 693 26.01 -28.43 -28.13
N THR A 694 26.05 -28.89 -29.38
CA THR A 694 26.86 -30.06 -29.75
C THR A 694 27.36 -30.00 -31.20
N GLU A 695 28.62 -30.38 -31.38
CA GLU A 695 29.27 -30.52 -32.68
C GLU A 695 28.70 -31.71 -33.47
N VAL A 696 28.99 -31.78 -34.78
CA VAL A 696 28.56 -32.91 -35.64
C VAL A 696 29.07 -34.25 -35.09
N GLY A 697 28.17 -35.21 -34.86
CA GLY A 697 28.48 -36.50 -34.24
C GLY A 697 28.83 -36.43 -32.75
N GLY A 698 28.80 -35.22 -32.17
CA GLY A 698 29.03 -34.96 -30.76
C GLY A 698 27.83 -35.32 -29.89
N LYS A 699 28.04 -35.22 -28.58
CA LYS A 699 27.06 -35.52 -27.55
C LYS A 699 27.16 -34.50 -26.42
N ALA A 700 26.01 -34.05 -25.94
CA ALA A 700 25.86 -33.21 -24.75
C ALA A 700 24.86 -33.85 -23.78
N THR A 701 24.90 -33.45 -22.52
CA THR A 701 23.95 -33.90 -21.50
C THR A 701 23.07 -32.73 -21.11
N ALA A 702 21.75 -32.88 -21.28
CA ALA A 702 20.76 -31.93 -20.80
C ALA A 702 20.27 -32.37 -19.42
N SER A 703 20.09 -31.41 -18.51
CA SER A 703 19.78 -31.67 -17.10
C SER A 703 18.57 -30.88 -16.62
N PHE A 704 17.75 -31.51 -15.78
CA PHE A 704 16.55 -30.92 -15.21
C PHE A 704 16.48 -31.23 -13.71
N SER A 705 16.08 -30.23 -12.94
CA SER A 705 15.81 -30.36 -11.51
C SER A 705 14.32 -30.14 -11.29
N LEU A 706 13.68 -31.05 -10.58
CA LEU A 706 12.29 -30.93 -10.16
C LEU A 706 12.26 -30.65 -8.67
N THR A 707 11.80 -29.47 -8.34
CA THR A 707 11.57 -29.01 -6.98
C THR A 707 10.27 -29.60 -6.42
N ARG A 708 10.05 -29.40 -5.12
CA ARG A 708 8.79 -29.75 -4.46
C ARG A 708 7.59 -29.08 -5.13
N ILE A 709 7.70 -27.81 -5.51
CA ILE A 709 6.58 -27.09 -6.12
C ILE A 709 6.30 -27.57 -7.56
N ASP A 710 7.33 -28.00 -8.30
CA ASP A 710 7.16 -28.51 -9.67
C ASP A 710 6.24 -29.73 -9.75
N ILE A 711 6.15 -30.51 -8.67
CA ILE A 711 5.29 -31.70 -8.56
C ILE A 711 4.06 -31.46 -7.67
N SER A 712 3.80 -30.22 -7.25
CA SER A 712 2.68 -29.85 -6.40
C SER A 712 1.51 -29.26 -7.22
N ILE A 713 0.33 -29.27 -6.62
CA ILE A 713 -0.88 -28.58 -7.09
C ILE A 713 -1.36 -27.62 -6.01
N TRP A 714 -2.06 -26.56 -6.38
CA TRP A 714 -2.73 -25.69 -5.43
C TRP A 714 -4.09 -26.30 -5.05
N ASP A 715 -4.25 -26.67 -3.77
CA ASP A 715 -5.53 -27.13 -3.25
C ASP A 715 -6.32 -25.94 -2.65
N PRO A 716 -7.44 -25.53 -3.27
CA PRO A 716 -8.26 -24.43 -2.77
C PRO A 716 -8.90 -24.73 -1.40
N VAL A 717 -9.03 -26.00 -1.01
CA VAL A 717 -9.64 -26.40 0.26
C VAL A 717 -8.68 -26.18 1.43
N THR A 718 -7.39 -26.44 1.21
CA THR A 718 -6.33 -26.20 2.21
C THR A 718 -5.68 -24.83 2.08
N ALA A 719 -5.99 -24.08 1.01
CA ALA A 719 -5.34 -22.82 0.64
C ALA A 719 -3.80 -22.96 0.63
N GLY A 720 -3.30 -23.97 -0.06
CA GLY A 720 -1.86 -24.24 -0.10
C GLY A 720 -1.44 -25.27 -1.14
N TRP A 721 -0.14 -25.34 -1.39
CA TRP A 721 0.48 -26.33 -2.27
C TRP A 721 0.49 -27.72 -1.62
N VAL A 722 0.10 -28.74 -2.38
CA VAL A 722 0.11 -30.14 -1.94
C VAL A 722 0.74 -31.01 -3.01
N VAL A 723 1.52 -32.01 -2.59
CA VAL A 723 2.04 -33.02 -3.53
C VAL A 723 0.99 -34.14 -3.64
N PRO A 724 0.32 -34.31 -4.80
CA PRO A 724 -0.66 -35.38 -4.96
C PRO A 724 0.04 -36.74 -4.94
N ALA A 725 -0.58 -37.70 -4.27
CA ALA A 725 -0.13 -39.09 -4.27
C ALA A 725 -0.50 -39.77 -5.59
N GLY A 726 0.33 -40.71 -6.03
CA GLY A 726 0.08 -41.50 -7.23
C GLY A 726 1.26 -41.50 -8.19
N THR A 727 1.01 -41.99 -9.41
CA THR A 727 2.04 -42.14 -10.43
C THR A 727 2.09 -40.91 -11.32
N PHE A 728 3.25 -40.27 -11.35
CA PHE A 728 3.58 -39.21 -12.28
C PHE A 728 4.27 -39.80 -13.51
N GLN A 729 4.00 -39.19 -14.65
CA GLN A 729 4.70 -39.46 -15.90
C GLN A 729 5.70 -38.33 -16.17
N VAL A 730 6.95 -38.70 -16.43
CA VAL A 730 8.01 -37.80 -16.88
C VAL A 730 8.16 -38.00 -18.38
N MET A 731 8.00 -36.92 -19.14
CA MET A 731 8.08 -36.92 -20.60
C MET A 731 9.17 -35.95 -21.05
N VAL A 732 10.12 -36.44 -21.84
CA VAL A 732 11.23 -35.61 -22.35
C VAL A 732 11.25 -35.66 -23.86
N GLY A 733 11.31 -34.49 -24.50
CA GLY A 733 11.16 -34.34 -25.93
C GLY A 733 11.75 -33.07 -26.51
N ALA A 734 11.57 -32.91 -27.81
CA ALA A 734 12.00 -31.74 -28.58
C ALA A 734 10.92 -30.66 -28.71
N SER A 735 9.67 -30.98 -28.33
CA SER A 735 8.50 -30.10 -28.25
C SER A 735 7.45 -30.73 -27.31
N SER A 736 6.32 -30.04 -27.09
CA SER A 736 5.18 -30.59 -26.34
C SER A 736 4.55 -31.84 -26.98
N ARG A 737 4.71 -32.05 -28.30
CA ARG A 737 4.15 -33.20 -29.02
C ARG A 737 5.21 -34.22 -29.45
N ASP A 738 6.45 -33.79 -29.63
CA ASP A 738 7.56 -34.65 -30.03
C ASP A 738 8.30 -35.24 -28.81
N ILE A 739 7.58 -36.07 -28.06
CA ILE A 739 8.08 -36.75 -26.87
C ILE A 739 8.89 -37.98 -27.29
N ARG A 740 10.15 -38.03 -26.85
CA ARG A 740 11.13 -39.05 -27.27
C ARG A 740 11.38 -40.10 -26.19
N LEU A 741 11.39 -39.68 -24.93
CA LEU A 741 11.69 -40.53 -23.78
C LEU A 741 10.61 -40.34 -22.72
N THR A 742 10.22 -41.43 -22.08
CA THR A 742 9.28 -41.40 -20.96
C THR A 742 9.75 -42.30 -19.84
N THR A 743 9.45 -41.92 -18.60
CA THR A 743 9.56 -42.78 -17.41
C THR A 743 8.49 -42.37 -16.42
N ASN A 744 8.28 -43.15 -15.38
CA ASN A 744 7.31 -42.85 -14.32
C ASN A 744 7.99 -42.86 -12.96
N PHE A 745 7.47 -42.08 -12.03
CA PHE A 745 7.77 -42.22 -10.61
C PHE A 745 6.46 -42.17 -9.80
N THR A 746 6.48 -42.71 -8.58
CA THR A 746 5.29 -42.76 -7.73
C THR A 746 5.57 -42.04 -6.43
N VAL A 747 4.70 -41.09 -6.10
CA VAL A 747 4.68 -40.44 -4.80
C VAL A 747 3.69 -41.18 -3.91
N THR A 748 4.17 -41.67 -2.77
CA THR A 748 3.30 -42.30 -1.77
C THR A 748 2.54 -41.23 -1.00
N ALA A 749 1.30 -41.52 -0.62
CA ALA A 749 0.52 -40.63 0.23
C ALA A 749 1.27 -40.34 1.54
N VAL A 750 1.42 -39.05 1.84
CA VAL A 750 1.97 -38.55 3.09
C VAL A 750 0.83 -38.17 4.04
N PRO A 751 1.03 -38.21 5.37
CA PRO A 751 0.00 -37.79 6.30
C PRO A 751 -0.33 -36.30 6.14
N THR A 752 -1.53 -35.92 6.53
CA THR A 752 -1.97 -34.53 6.58
C THR A 752 -1.81 -33.97 7.99
N VAL A 753 -1.37 -32.72 8.12
CA VAL A 753 -1.26 -32.02 9.41
C VAL A 753 -2.43 -31.06 9.64
N THR A 754 -3.03 -31.13 10.81
CA THR A 754 -4.08 -30.21 11.30
C THR A 754 -3.54 -29.36 12.45
N LEU A 755 -4.04 -28.13 12.58
CA LEU A 755 -3.76 -27.23 13.70
C LEU A 755 -5.03 -27.07 14.55
N ALA A 756 -4.90 -27.29 15.86
CA ALA A 756 -5.92 -26.98 16.85
C ALA A 756 -5.35 -26.03 17.90
N VAL A 757 -5.99 -24.87 18.08
CA VAL A 757 -5.54 -23.83 18.99
C VAL A 757 -6.75 -23.05 19.51
N ASP A 758 -6.71 -22.64 20.79
CA ASP A 758 -7.74 -21.77 21.35
C ASP A 758 -7.69 -20.39 20.68
N LYS A 759 -8.87 -19.84 20.36
CA LYS A 759 -8.99 -18.57 19.62
C LYS A 759 -8.89 -17.32 20.48
N THR A 760 -8.83 -17.48 21.81
CA THR A 760 -8.77 -16.38 22.77
C THR A 760 -7.78 -16.73 23.86
N VAL A 761 -6.95 -15.78 24.24
CA VAL A 761 -5.98 -15.92 25.34
C VAL A 761 -5.96 -14.61 26.13
N ALA A 762 -5.99 -14.69 27.46
CA ALA A 762 -5.79 -13.51 28.28
C ALA A 762 -4.35 -13.01 28.15
N GLU A 763 -4.16 -11.71 28.14
CA GLU A 763 -2.84 -11.10 28.16
C GLU A 763 -2.01 -11.61 29.36
N GLY A 764 -0.72 -11.89 29.11
CA GLY A 764 0.20 -12.53 30.07
C GLY A 764 0.01 -14.05 30.24
N ALA A 765 -0.99 -14.65 29.60
CA ALA A 765 -1.21 -16.10 29.61
C ALA A 765 -0.51 -16.81 28.44
N THR A 766 -0.43 -18.14 28.55
CA THR A 766 0.07 -19.02 27.50
C THR A 766 -1.07 -19.84 26.92
N LEU A 767 -0.95 -20.16 25.63
CA LEU A 767 -1.85 -21.07 24.93
C LEU A 767 -1.04 -22.16 24.21
N THR A 768 -1.66 -23.32 23.98
CA THR A 768 -0.99 -24.46 23.32
C THR A 768 -1.61 -24.70 21.94
N ALA A 769 -0.83 -24.48 20.89
CA ALA A 769 -1.16 -24.92 19.54
C ALA A 769 -0.78 -26.41 19.40
N THR A 770 -1.77 -27.28 19.24
CA THR A 770 -1.57 -28.72 19.05
C THR A 770 -1.68 -29.05 17.57
N LEU A 771 -0.61 -29.63 17.01
CA LEU A 771 -0.59 -30.11 15.64
C LEU A 771 -0.75 -31.62 15.62
N THR A 772 -1.62 -32.14 14.74
CA THR A 772 -1.92 -33.58 14.65
C THR A 772 -1.78 -34.08 13.22
N LEU A 773 -1.04 -35.18 13.04
CA LEU A 773 -0.97 -35.92 11.79
C LEU A 773 -2.12 -36.91 11.67
N SER A 774 -2.71 -37.02 10.48
CA SER A 774 -3.77 -38.01 10.19
C SER A 774 -3.27 -39.46 10.21
N ALA A 775 -1.97 -39.68 10.02
CA ALA A 775 -1.31 -40.97 10.19
C ALA A 775 0.15 -40.76 10.61
N ALA A 776 0.76 -41.77 11.24
CA ALA A 776 2.16 -41.70 11.65
C ALA A 776 3.08 -41.74 10.42
N SER A 777 4.03 -40.81 10.34
CA SER A 777 5.06 -40.81 9.29
C SER A 777 6.26 -41.67 9.71
N THR A 778 6.87 -42.38 8.75
CA THR A 778 8.15 -43.08 8.97
C THR A 778 9.36 -42.14 8.91
N SER A 779 9.15 -40.92 8.42
CA SER A 779 10.15 -39.86 8.33
C SER A 779 9.82 -38.75 9.33
N THR A 780 10.81 -37.95 9.70
CA THR A 780 10.56 -36.71 10.45
C THR A 780 9.68 -35.79 9.61
N VAL A 781 8.61 -35.29 10.20
CA VAL A 781 7.75 -34.25 9.60
C VAL A 781 8.08 -32.93 10.26
N SER A 782 8.42 -31.92 9.46
CA SER A 782 8.63 -30.57 9.95
C SER A 782 7.61 -29.63 9.32
N VAL A 783 6.93 -28.87 10.16
CA VAL A 783 5.85 -27.96 9.78
C VAL A 783 6.25 -26.56 10.24
N PRO A 784 6.68 -25.68 9.31
CA PRO A 784 6.92 -24.29 9.65
C PRO A 784 5.59 -23.63 10.02
N LEU A 785 5.62 -22.78 11.05
CA LEU A 785 4.48 -21.97 11.47
C LEU A 785 4.76 -20.52 11.15
N LEU A 786 3.77 -19.84 10.57
CA LEU A 786 3.79 -18.40 10.37
C LEU A 786 2.76 -17.77 11.28
N ALA A 787 3.23 -16.90 12.17
CA ALA A 787 2.35 -15.95 12.83
C ALA A 787 2.38 -14.63 12.05
N THR A 788 1.20 -14.16 11.66
CA THR A 788 1.03 -12.89 10.94
C THR A 788 0.36 -11.92 11.88
N ASP A 789 1.03 -10.78 12.10
CA ASP A 789 0.51 -9.67 12.89
C ASP A 789 -0.86 -9.24 12.35
N GLY A 790 -1.80 -9.01 13.26
CA GLY A 790 -3.09 -8.41 12.97
C GLY A 790 -3.13 -7.02 13.61
N THR A 791 -4.08 -6.80 14.52
CA THR A 791 -4.01 -5.64 15.41
C THR A 791 -2.99 -5.84 16.54
N ALA A 792 -2.65 -7.10 16.86
CA ALA A 792 -1.53 -7.44 17.72
C ALA A 792 -0.24 -7.47 16.90
N THR A 793 0.83 -6.90 17.46
CA THR A 793 2.17 -6.96 16.85
C THR A 793 3.04 -8.02 17.51
N SER A 794 4.11 -8.44 16.84
CA SER A 794 5.10 -9.41 17.35
C SER A 794 5.79 -9.04 18.67
N SER A 795 5.54 -7.85 19.24
CA SER A 795 5.96 -7.50 20.60
C SER A 795 5.02 -8.03 21.69
N GLN A 796 3.76 -8.37 21.35
CA GLN A 796 2.72 -8.78 22.29
C GLN A 796 2.57 -10.30 22.41
N TYR A 797 3.16 -11.05 21.48
CA TYR A 797 3.12 -12.51 21.50
C TYR A 797 4.42 -13.12 20.99
N SER A 798 4.71 -14.34 21.41
CA SER A 798 5.85 -15.11 20.92
C SER A 798 5.52 -16.59 20.83
N LEU A 799 6.03 -17.24 19.79
CA LEU A 799 5.97 -18.68 19.62
C LEU A 799 7.19 -19.32 20.29
N SER A 800 7.01 -20.40 21.06
CA SER A 800 8.11 -21.17 21.64
C SER A 800 9.03 -21.78 20.57
N SER A 801 8.49 -21.97 19.37
CA SER A 801 9.20 -22.39 18.17
C SER A 801 8.37 -21.97 16.95
N THR A 802 9.01 -21.44 15.91
CA THR A 802 8.40 -21.25 14.59
C THR A 802 8.38 -22.54 13.77
N CYS A 803 8.74 -23.66 14.40
CA CYS A 803 8.88 -24.97 13.81
C CYS A 803 8.27 -26.06 14.69
N ALA A 804 7.25 -26.74 14.19
CA ALA A 804 6.72 -27.95 14.79
C ALA A 804 7.38 -29.17 14.13
N THR A 805 8.01 -30.04 14.91
CA THR A 805 8.64 -31.27 14.40
C THR A 805 8.00 -32.50 15.03
N PHE A 806 7.59 -33.46 14.19
CA PHE A 806 7.14 -34.78 14.59
C PHE A 806 8.31 -35.75 14.42
N ALA A 807 8.69 -36.43 15.51
CA ALA A 807 9.61 -37.57 15.41
C ALA A 807 8.95 -38.70 14.58
N PRO A 808 9.73 -39.55 13.89
CA PRO A 808 9.19 -40.72 13.22
C PRO A 808 8.27 -41.53 14.15
N GLY A 809 7.06 -41.85 13.69
CA GLY A 809 6.04 -42.54 14.46
C GLY A 809 5.14 -41.66 15.35
N ALA A 810 5.47 -40.38 15.56
CA ALA A 810 4.65 -39.48 16.37
C ALA A 810 3.42 -38.99 15.61
N LEU A 811 2.29 -38.86 16.31
CA LEU A 811 1.02 -38.37 15.75
C LEU A 811 0.72 -36.92 16.13
N THR A 812 1.28 -36.43 17.24
CA THR A 812 0.99 -35.09 17.75
C THR A 812 2.28 -34.39 18.18
N THR A 813 2.33 -33.07 18.00
CA THR A 813 3.35 -32.20 18.58
C THR A 813 2.70 -30.87 18.97
N THR A 814 3.35 -30.07 19.81
CA THR A 814 2.76 -28.84 20.35
C THR A 814 3.73 -27.68 20.24
N VAL A 815 3.20 -26.48 19.95
CA VAL A 815 3.91 -25.20 20.03
C VAL A 815 3.19 -24.36 21.08
N THR A 816 3.94 -23.78 22.01
CA THR A 816 3.37 -22.87 23.01
C THR A 816 3.41 -21.45 22.47
N ILE A 817 2.32 -20.71 22.61
CA ILE A 817 2.30 -19.27 22.35
C ILE A 817 2.22 -18.56 23.70
N THR A 818 3.10 -17.59 23.91
CA THR A 818 3.16 -16.78 25.13
C THR A 818 2.75 -15.36 24.76
N THR A 819 1.78 -14.80 25.47
CA THR A 819 1.42 -13.39 25.36
C THR A 819 2.15 -12.57 26.42
N VAL A 820 2.43 -11.31 26.13
CA VAL A 820 3.10 -10.37 27.03
C VAL A 820 2.04 -9.51 27.70
N ASP A 821 2.06 -9.44 29.03
CA ASP A 821 1.31 -8.47 29.85
C ASP A 821 2.20 -7.26 30.06
N ASP A 822 1.84 -6.14 29.42
CA ASP A 822 2.58 -4.88 29.51
C ASP A 822 1.99 -3.90 30.54
N ASN A 823 0.90 -4.27 31.23
CA ASN A 823 0.13 -3.44 32.15
C ASN A 823 -0.44 -2.15 31.52
N VAL A 824 -0.66 -2.11 30.20
CA VAL A 824 -1.18 -0.97 29.46
C VAL A 824 -2.41 -1.37 28.66
N TYR A 825 -3.54 -0.72 28.94
CA TYR A 825 -4.77 -0.96 28.20
C TYR A 825 -4.71 -0.43 26.76
N ARG A 826 -4.85 -1.33 25.79
CA ARG A 826 -4.93 -1.15 24.33
C ARG A 826 -6.17 -1.80 23.72
N GLY A 827 -6.99 -2.47 24.52
CA GLY A 827 -8.16 -3.23 24.07
C GLY A 827 -7.76 -4.56 23.39
N ASP A 828 -8.75 -5.41 23.13
CA ASP A 828 -8.50 -6.73 22.54
C ASP A 828 -7.79 -6.62 21.18
N THR A 829 -6.69 -7.34 21.03
CA THR A 829 -5.90 -7.39 19.80
C THR A 829 -5.89 -8.78 19.20
N ASN A 830 -5.52 -8.95 17.93
CA ASN A 830 -5.47 -10.27 17.30
C ASN A 830 -4.26 -10.47 16.39
N PHE A 831 -3.87 -11.73 16.20
CA PHE A 831 -2.91 -12.17 15.19
C PHE A 831 -3.40 -13.47 14.55
N GLN A 832 -2.84 -13.84 13.39
CA GLN A 832 -3.17 -15.08 12.69
C GLN A 832 -2.04 -16.09 12.86
N LEU A 833 -2.38 -17.36 13.11
CA LEU A 833 -1.43 -18.47 13.06
C LEU A 833 -1.79 -19.39 11.90
N SER A 834 -0.85 -19.58 10.96
CA SER A 834 -0.99 -20.47 9.80
C SER A 834 0.12 -21.51 9.74
N LEU A 835 -0.18 -22.65 9.14
CA LEU A 835 0.81 -23.67 8.81
C LEU A 835 1.33 -23.40 7.41
N GLN A 836 2.64 -23.52 7.22
CA GLN A 836 3.30 -23.43 5.92
C GLN A 836 3.55 -24.83 5.35
N LEU A 837 3.95 -24.91 4.07
CA LEU A 837 4.21 -26.17 3.37
C LEU A 837 5.12 -27.08 4.22
N PRO A 838 4.66 -28.26 4.66
CA PRO A 838 5.48 -29.11 5.51
C PRO A 838 6.40 -30.03 4.69
N THR A 839 7.45 -30.54 5.32
CA THR A 839 8.24 -31.65 4.76
C THR A 839 7.62 -32.99 5.18
N ASN A 840 7.53 -33.94 4.23
CA ASN A 840 7.01 -35.29 4.45
C ASN A 840 5.55 -35.38 4.97
N ALA A 841 4.75 -34.33 4.76
CA ALA A 841 3.33 -34.26 5.06
C ALA A 841 2.63 -33.34 4.05
N ASN A 842 1.31 -33.32 4.07
CA ASN A 842 0.48 -32.30 3.40
C ASN A 842 -0.26 -31.48 4.47
N LEU A 843 -0.74 -30.28 4.12
CA LEU A 843 -1.64 -29.53 5.02
C LEU A 843 -3.05 -30.15 4.97
N ALA A 844 -3.74 -30.17 6.10
CA ALA A 844 -5.18 -30.47 6.13
C ALA A 844 -5.99 -29.20 5.87
N SER A 845 -7.24 -29.37 5.42
CA SER A 845 -8.17 -28.27 5.17
C SER A 845 -8.37 -27.41 6.43
N GLY A 846 -8.12 -26.12 6.34
CA GLY A 846 -8.36 -25.18 7.43
C GLY A 846 -7.84 -23.77 7.12
N THR A 847 -8.62 -22.75 7.49
CA THR A 847 -8.16 -21.35 7.44
C THR A 847 -7.12 -21.10 8.54
N PRO A 848 -6.26 -20.06 8.38
CA PRO A 848 -5.46 -19.54 9.48
C PRO A 848 -6.29 -19.38 10.76
N SER A 849 -5.69 -19.69 11.90
CA SER A 849 -6.35 -19.54 13.19
C SER A 849 -6.15 -18.12 13.70
N SER A 850 -7.23 -17.33 13.68
CA SER A 850 -7.25 -16.00 14.31
C SER A 850 -7.30 -16.15 15.82
N ILE A 851 -6.30 -15.61 16.50
CA ILE A 851 -6.14 -15.66 17.95
C ILE A 851 -6.29 -14.24 18.48
N VAL A 852 -7.23 -14.04 19.40
CA VAL A 852 -7.48 -12.77 20.08
C VAL A 852 -6.78 -12.77 21.43
N ILE A 853 -5.90 -11.79 21.64
CA ILE A 853 -5.31 -11.46 22.93
C ILE A 853 -6.31 -10.55 23.64
N GLN A 854 -6.91 -11.06 24.71
CA GLN A 854 -7.86 -10.34 25.56
C GLN A 854 -7.08 -9.50 26.55
N ASP A 855 -7.19 -8.18 26.39
CA ASP A 855 -6.54 -7.22 27.25
C ASP A 855 -7.24 -7.20 28.62
N ASN A 856 -6.47 -7.45 29.67
CA ASN A 856 -6.98 -7.54 31.05
C ASN A 856 -6.61 -6.30 31.89
N ASP A 857 -6.16 -5.23 31.25
CA ASP A 857 -5.58 -4.04 31.86
C ASP A 857 -6.53 -2.84 31.91
N LEU A 858 -7.84 -3.04 31.65
CA LEU A 858 -8.84 -1.96 31.70
C LEU A 858 -8.69 -1.12 32.99
N PRO A 859 -8.30 0.16 32.91
CA PRO A 859 -7.95 0.94 34.08
C PRO A 859 -9.18 1.28 34.92
N GLN A 860 -8.98 1.42 36.23
CA GLN A 860 -9.93 2.06 37.14
C GLN A 860 -9.58 3.55 37.28
N LEU A 861 -10.57 4.42 37.10
CA LEU A 861 -10.45 5.85 37.31
C LEU A 861 -10.95 6.22 38.70
N SER A 862 -10.11 6.91 39.47
CA SER A 862 -10.39 7.40 40.82
C SER A 862 -9.93 8.84 41.01
N VAL A 863 -10.45 9.51 42.03
CA VAL A 863 -9.92 10.78 42.52
C VAL A 863 -8.88 10.53 43.61
N ALA A 864 -7.67 11.10 43.51
CA ALA A 864 -6.56 10.80 44.43
C ALA A 864 -6.87 11.10 45.92
N ALA A 865 -7.70 12.11 46.16
CA ALA A 865 -8.18 12.50 47.49
C ALA A 865 -9.62 12.04 47.74
N ALA A 866 -10.03 10.89 47.18
CA ALA A 866 -11.41 10.44 47.30
C ALA A 866 -11.85 10.29 48.76
N SER A 867 -13.11 10.65 49.02
CA SER A 867 -13.70 10.68 50.37
C SER A 867 -12.97 11.57 51.39
N GLN A 868 -12.02 12.39 50.96
CA GLN A 868 -11.42 13.43 51.78
C GLN A 868 -12.10 14.77 51.52
N THR A 869 -12.06 15.62 52.55
CA THR A 869 -12.40 17.03 52.43
C THR A 869 -11.09 17.80 52.26
N ILE A 870 -10.87 18.33 51.07
CA ILE A 870 -9.79 19.28 50.82
C ILE A 870 -10.30 20.64 51.31
N SER A 871 -9.55 21.32 52.19
CA SER A 871 -9.92 22.67 52.64
C SER A 871 -8.90 23.69 52.12
N VAL A 872 -9.38 24.73 51.44
CA VAL A 872 -8.55 25.78 50.85
C VAL A 872 -9.08 27.15 51.25
N SER A 873 -8.20 28.11 51.50
CA SER A 873 -8.61 29.51 51.72
C SER A 873 -9.06 30.13 50.39
N GLU A 874 -10.01 31.07 50.44
CA GLU A 874 -10.42 31.88 49.28
C GLU A 874 -9.24 32.55 48.54
N ALA A 875 -8.17 32.88 49.24
CA ALA A 875 -6.98 33.50 48.65
C ALA A 875 -6.08 32.51 47.88
N ALA A 876 -6.44 31.22 47.80
CA ALA A 876 -5.59 30.17 47.22
C ALA A 876 -5.40 30.28 45.70
N GLY A 877 -6.31 30.96 44.99
CA GLY A 877 -6.25 31.18 43.54
C GLY A 877 -6.56 29.93 42.70
N THR A 878 -5.73 28.88 42.73
CA THR A 878 -6.00 27.62 42.01
C THR A 878 -5.63 26.41 42.85
N VAL A 879 -6.58 25.48 42.98
CA VAL A 879 -6.39 24.17 43.62
C VAL A 879 -6.56 23.06 42.59
N ASN A 880 -5.69 22.06 42.63
CA ASN A 880 -5.73 20.94 41.71
C ASN A 880 -6.39 19.72 42.36
N ILE A 881 -7.40 19.16 41.68
CA ILE A 881 -7.95 17.84 41.99
C ILE A 881 -7.32 16.82 41.05
N THR A 882 -6.47 15.94 41.58
CA THR A 882 -5.80 14.92 40.76
C THR A 882 -6.73 13.74 40.49
N LEU A 883 -6.95 13.46 39.21
CA LEU A 883 -7.54 12.20 38.73
C LEU A 883 -6.43 11.18 38.49
N GLN A 884 -6.67 9.92 38.87
CA GLN A 884 -5.69 8.84 38.75
C GLN A 884 -6.31 7.63 38.06
N LEU A 885 -5.57 7.05 37.12
CA LEU A 885 -5.84 5.75 36.55
C LEU A 885 -5.00 4.68 37.28
N SER A 886 -5.61 3.54 37.60
CA SER A 886 -4.90 2.41 38.23
C SER A 886 -3.84 1.77 37.34
N LYS A 887 -3.97 1.93 36.02
CA LYS A 887 -3.07 1.46 34.96
C LYS A 887 -3.03 2.50 33.83
N GLN A 888 -2.00 2.48 32.99
CA GLN A 888 -1.93 3.38 31.84
C GLN A 888 -2.87 2.90 30.72
N SER A 889 -3.41 3.83 29.92
CA SER A 889 -4.20 3.53 28.72
C SER A 889 -3.47 4.07 27.50
N ALA A 890 -3.34 3.27 26.44
CA ALA A 890 -2.79 3.71 25.16
C ALA A 890 -3.76 4.61 24.37
N PHE A 891 -4.99 4.76 24.84
CA PHE A 891 -6.00 5.67 24.28
C PHE A 891 -6.25 6.86 25.18
N SER A 892 -6.72 7.96 24.59
CA SER A 892 -7.26 9.08 25.35
C SER A 892 -8.44 8.61 26.20
N THR A 893 -8.41 8.91 27.49
CA THR A 893 -9.50 8.61 28.44
C THR A 893 -10.29 9.90 28.66
N TYR A 894 -11.54 9.91 28.22
CA TYR A 894 -12.42 11.07 28.39
C TYR A 894 -13.17 10.93 29.71
N VAL A 895 -13.15 11.98 30.53
CA VAL A 895 -13.73 11.97 31.86
C VAL A 895 -14.73 13.11 32.00
N ASN A 896 -15.93 12.78 32.49
CA ASN A 896 -16.95 13.75 32.88
C ASN A 896 -17.28 13.60 34.37
N TRP A 897 -17.68 14.70 35.01
CA TRP A 897 -18.12 14.71 36.40
C TRP A 897 -19.35 15.59 36.60
N THR A 898 -20.03 15.36 37.70
CA THR A 898 -21.13 16.19 38.20
C THR A 898 -20.74 16.80 39.54
N THR A 899 -21.27 17.97 39.84
CA THR A 899 -21.10 18.61 41.14
C THR A 899 -22.41 18.68 41.92
N THR A 900 -22.32 18.52 43.23
CA THR A 900 -23.44 18.67 44.18
C THR A 900 -22.95 19.39 45.44
N GLY A 901 -23.80 20.16 46.12
CA GLY A 901 -23.42 21.00 47.27
C GLY A 901 -24.09 22.38 47.22
N HIS A 902 -23.72 23.28 48.12
CA HIS A 902 -24.04 24.72 48.05
C HIS A 902 -22.81 25.43 47.46
N PRO A 903 -22.67 25.55 46.13
CA PRO A 903 -21.83 26.59 45.57
C PRO A 903 -22.74 27.77 45.29
N ASN A 904 -22.48 28.93 45.89
CA ASN A 904 -22.65 30.11 45.06
C ASN A 904 -21.68 29.94 43.89
N ILE A 905 -22.19 29.91 42.66
CA ILE A 905 -21.39 29.53 41.48
C ILE A 905 -20.30 30.56 41.14
N ASN A 906 -20.14 31.59 41.98
CA ASN A 906 -19.25 32.72 41.80
C ASN A 906 -17.85 32.44 42.37
N ASP A 907 -17.69 31.52 43.34
CA ASP A 907 -16.45 31.40 44.13
C ASP A 907 -15.50 30.35 43.58
N ILE A 908 -15.96 29.56 42.59
CA ILE A 908 -15.14 28.59 41.87
C ILE A 908 -15.38 28.59 40.35
N VAL A 909 -14.30 28.45 39.57
CA VAL A 909 -14.36 28.24 38.11
C VAL A 909 -13.55 27.00 37.74
N PHE A 910 -14.20 26.03 37.08
CA PHE A 910 -13.57 24.78 36.63
C PHE A 910 -14.27 24.22 35.38
N SER A 911 -13.63 23.28 34.68
CA SER A 911 -14.22 22.64 33.48
C SER A 911 -15.22 21.55 33.84
N SER A 912 -16.13 21.20 32.92
CA SER A 912 -17.09 20.09 33.11
C SER A 912 -16.56 18.73 32.65
N SER A 913 -15.42 18.72 31.97
CA SER A 913 -14.79 17.52 31.40
C SER A 913 -13.28 17.71 31.28
N LEU A 914 -12.55 16.60 31.18
CA LEU A 914 -11.11 16.57 30.92
C LEU A 914 -10.73 15.32 30.14
N VAL A 915 -9.60 15.40 29.42
CA VAL A 915 -9.00 14.27 28.72
C VAL A 915 -7.71 13.90 29.44
N ILE A 916 -7.57 12.64 29.84
CA ILE A 916 -6.28 12.06 30.20
C ILE A 916 -5.63 11.58 28.90
N PRO A 917 -4.50 12.17 28.46
CA PRO A 917 -3.84 11.76 27.23
C PRO A 917 -3.33 10.31 27.30
N PRO A 918 -3.09 9.67 26.15
CA PRO A 918 -2.47 8.34 26.10
C PRO A 918 -1.20 8.24 26.95
N LEU A 919 -1.03 7.11 27.64
CA LEU A 919 0.10 6.75 28.49
C LEU A 919 0.35 7.68 29.69
N VAL A 920 -0.63 8.53 30.02
CA VAL A 920 -0.62 9.37 31.21
C VAL A 920 -1.47 8.70 32.31
N SER A 921 -0.90 8.50 33.50
CA SER A 921 -1.57 7.81 34.61
C SER A 921 -2.32 8.76 35.56
N SER A 922 -2.07 10.07 35.47
CA SER A 922 -2.76 11.06 36.29
C SER A 922 -2.78 12.43 35.64
N VAL A 923 -3.84 13.19 35.89
CA VAL A 923 -3.95 14.59 35.45
C VAL A 923 -4.59 15.41 36.54
N ASP A 924 -4.19 16.67 36.66
CA ASP A 924 -4.79 17.62 37.57
C ASP A 924 -5.96 18.34 36.90
N VAL A 925 -7.10 18.39 37.59
CA VAL A 925 -8.23 19.25 37.28
C VAL A 925 -8.02 20.56 38.03
N PRO A 926 -7.69 21.67 37.34
CA PRO A 926 -7.56 22.97 38.00
C PRO A 926 -8.94 23.50 38.37
N VAL A 927 -9.11 23.83 39.64
CA VAL A 927 -10.26 24.56 40.18
C VAL A 927 -9.75 25.93 40.62
N THR A 928 -10.19 26.97 39.92
CA THR A 928 -9.88 28.35 40.32
C THR A 928 -10.80 28.76 41.45
N VAL A 929 -10.27 29.27 42.55
CA VAL A 929 -11.02 29.84 43.67
C VAL A 929 -11.00 31.37 43.53
N VAL A 930 -12.15 32.02 43.68
CA VAL A 930 -12.32 33.46 43.55
C VAL A 930 -12.36 34.08 44.94
N GLN A 931 -11.50 35.08 45.19
CA GLN A 931 -11.50 35.85 46.44
C GLN A 931 -12.45 37.04 46.32
N ASP A 932 -13.25 37.31 47.35
CA ASP A 932 -13.95 38.59 47.51
C ASP A 932 -13.79 39.22 48.92
N THR A 933 -14.78 40.01 49.37
CA THR A 933 -14.77 40.76 50.63
C THR A 933 -16.08 40.61 51.44
N ILE A 934 -16.94 39.66 51.04
CA ILE A 934 -18.23 39.37 51.63
C ILE A 934 -18.07 38.12 52.49
N TYR A 935 -18.45 38.21 53.77
CA TYR A 935 -18.45 37.02 54.61
C TYR A 935 -19.68 36.16 54.29
N GLU A 936 -19.46 34.97 53.74
CA GLU A 936 -20.45 33.94 53.37
C GLU A 936 -20.25 32.62 54.13
N GLY A 937 -19.11 32.47 54.80
CA GLY A 937 -18.75 31.30 55.59
C GLY A 937 -18.27 30.13 54.74
N ASN A 938 -17.73 29.09 55.39
CA ASN A 938 -17.11 27.98 54.66
C ASN A 938 -18.11 27.23 53.77
N GLU A 939 -17.91 27.28 52.46
CA GLU A 939 -18.69 26.54 51.48
C GLU A 939 -18.12 25.15 51.22
N THR A 940 -18.95 24.16 50.89
CA THR A 940 -18.48 22.83 50.52
C THR A 940 -19.24 22.28 49.33
N PHE A 941 -18.51 21.85 48.31
CA PHE A 941 -19.06 21.13 47.17
C PHE A 941 -18.36 19.78 46.95
N ILE A 942 -19.06 18.88 46.29
CA ILE A 942 -18.62 17.52 46.02
C ILE A 942 -18.54 17.33 44.50
N LEU A 943 -17.34 17.04 44.00
CA LEU A 943 -17.11 16.59 42.63
C LEU A 943 -17.24 15.08 42.58
N THR A 944 -18.13 14.56 41.73
CA THR A 944 -18.37 13.11 41.54
C THR A 944 -18.18 12.72 40.08
N LEU A 945 -17.33 11.74 39.80
CA LEU A 945 -17.12 11.20 38.46
C LEU A 945 -18.42 10.56 37.92
N SER A 946 -18.80 10.90 36.69
CA SER A 946 -20.09 10.53 36.10
C SER A 946 -19.99 9.59 34.90
N SER A 947 -18.91 9.69 34.11
CA SER A 947 -18.63 8.76 33.03
C SER A 947 -17.15 8.75 32.67
N SER A 948 -16.64 7.62 32.21
CA SER A 948 -15.32 7.53 31.58
C SER A 948 -15.33 6.62 30.35
N SER A 949 -14.48 6.92 29.36
CA SER A 949 -14.16 6.03 28.24
C SER A 949 -12.79 5.39 28.43
N ASN A 950 -12.58 4.18 27.90
CA ASN A 950 -11.31 3.44 27.99
C ASN A 950 -10.79 3.21 29.42
N SER A 951 -11.68 3.33 30.41
CA SER A 951 -11.49 3.00 31.81
C SER A 951 -12.87 2.77 32.44
N SER A 952 -12.91 2.28 33.68
CA SER A 952 -14.14 2.21 34.48
C SER A 952 -13.97 3.01 35.76
N ILE A 953 -15.06 3.58 36.29
CA ILE A 953 -15.00 4.41 37.49
C ILE A 953 -14.93 3.52 38.73
N ASP A 954 -13.94 3.74 39.59
CA ASP A 954 -13.89 3.12 40.91
C ASP A 954 -14.99 3.73 41.79
N ALA A 955 -16.08 2.99 41.97
CA ALA A 955 -17.23 3.43 42.75
C ALA A 955 -16.90 3.73 44.23
N SER A 956 -15.77 3.21 44.75
CA SER A 956 -15.32 3.49 46.12
C SER A 956 -14.48 4.76 46.24
N ALA A 957 -14.00 5.30 45.12
CA ALA A 957 -13.09 6.44 45.05
C ALA A 957 -13.48 7.48 43.98
N ASN A 958 -14.79 7.63 43.71
CA ASN A 958 -15.30 8.46 42.61
C ASN A 958 -15.66 9.89 42.99
N ALA A 959 -15.51 10.29 44.25
CA ALA A 959 -15.92 11.61 44.72
C ALA A 959 -14.93 12.25 45.69
N VAL A 960 -14.79 13.57 45.61
CA VAL A 960 -14.00 14.41 46.53
C VAL A 960 -14.81 15.60 46.99
N SER A 961 -14.68 15.98 48.26
CA SER A 961 -15.28 17.21 48.79
C SER A 961 -14.22 18.30 48.82
N LEU A 962 -14.53 19.48 48.27
CA LEU A 962 -13.72 20.68 48.42
C LEU A 962 -14.49 21.67 49.29
N THR A 963 -13.88 22.08 50.39
CA THR A 963 -14.36 23.14 51.27
C THR A 963 -13.54 24.40 51.00
N VAL A 964 -14.19 25.46 50.59
CA VAL A 964 -13.60 26.79 50.55
C VAL A 964 -13.77 27.39 51.95
N ILE A 965 -12.65 27.80 52.57
CA ILE A 965 -12.61 28.47 53.86
C ILE A 965 -12.62 29.96 53.57
N ASP A 966 -13.72 30.59 53.97
CA ASP A 966 -13.87 32.03 53.99
C ASP A 966 -12.83 32.64 54.93
N ASP A 967 -12.05 33.58 54.41
CA ASP A 967 -10.99 34.27 55.15
C ASP A 967 -11.34 35.70 55.57
N ASP A 968 -12.59 36.11 55.33
CA ASP A 968 -13.14 37.36 55.81
C ASP A 968 -13.49 37.29 57.30
N PRO A 969 -13.33 38.40 58.04
CA PRO A 969 -13.59 38.42 59.47
C PRO A 969 -15.09 38.24 59.76
N VAL A 970 -15.44 37.38 60.74
CA VAL A 970 -16.84 37.21 61.17
C VAL A 970 -17.49 38.58 61.48
N PRO A 971 -18.61 38.93 60.83
CA PRO A 971 -19.22 40.22 61.02
C PRO A 971 -19.68 40.43 62.46
N TYR A 972 -19.59 41.65 62.97
CA TYR A 972 -20.15 42.01 64.27
C TYR A 972 -20.92 43.32 64.22
N VAL A 973 -22.03 43.34 64.95
CA VAL A 973 -22.94 44.46 65.06
C VAL A 973 -22.56 45.34 66.25
N TYR A 974 -22.58 46.65 66.04
CA TYR A 974 -22.34 47.64 67.09
C TYR A 974 -23.24 48.88 66.88
N LEU A 975 -23.51 49.59 67.98
CA LEU A 975 -24.30 50.82 67.96
C LEU A 975 -23.39 52.03 67.99
N VAL A 976 -23.74 53.05 67.20
CA VAL A 976 -23.08 54.37 67.24
C VAL A 976 -24.15 55.43 67.45
N SER A 977 -23.97 56.27 68.48
CA SER A 977 -24.88 57.37 68.76
C SER A 977 -24.50 58.60 67.96
N ASN A 978 -25.44 59.19 67.24
CA ASN A 978 -25.21 60.48 66.58
C ASN A 978 -25.41 61.66 67.55
N ASN A 979 -26.21 61.48 68.60
CA ASN A 979 -26.36 62.39 69.74
C ASN A 979 -26.78 61.61 70.99
N SER A 980 -26.47 62.09 72.19
CA SER A 980 -26.76 61.37 73.45
C SER A 980 -27.56 62.18 74.48
N PHE A 981 -28.05 63.37 74.09
CA PHE A 981 -28.81 64.27 74.97
C PHE A 981 -30.11 64.72 74.33
N PHE A 982 -31.20 64.64 75.08
CA PHE A 982 -32.50 65.23 74.74
C PHE A 982 -32.69 66.53 75.51
N THR A 983 -33.17 67.55 74.81
CA THR A 983 -33.57 68.84 75.40
C THR A 983 -34.94 69.23 74.85
N ALA A 984 -35.63 70.16 75.53
CA ALA A 984 -36.95 70.64 75.08
C ALA A 984 -36.94 71.20 73.63
N SER A 985 -35.77 71.61 73.10
CA SER A 985 -35.61 72.09 71.71
C SER A 985 -35.20 71.00 70.71
N ALA A 986 -34.82 69.80 71.17
CA ALA A 986 -34.45 68.66 70.34
C ALA A 986 -35.06 67.35 70.91
N PRO A 987 -36.39 67.15 70.73
CA PRO A 987 -37.10 66.03 71.35
C PRO A 987 -36.88 64.69 70.63
N THR A 988 -36.07 64.63 69.57
CA THR A 988 -35.77 63.40 68.80
C THR A 988 -34.28 63.32 68.46
N VAL A 989 -33.70 62.14 68.62
CA VAL A 989 -32.28 61.82 68.44
C VAL A 989 -32.15 60.49 67.70
N SER A 990 -31.08 60.29 66.92
CA SER A 990 -30.84 59.05 66.18
C SER A 990 -29.57 58.31 66.61
N PHE A 991 -29.54 57.02 66.35
CA PHE A 991 -28.35 56.17 66.44
C PHE A 991 -28.37 55.16 65.31
N ASP A 992 -27.19 54.70 64.92
CA ASP A 992 -27.02 53.73 63.84
C ASP A 992 -26.67 52.35 64.41
N VAL A 993 -27.21 51.33 63.76
CA VAL A 993 -26.86 49.92 63.95
C VAL A 993 -25.93 49.54 62.79
N PHE A 994 -24.64 49.39 63.07
CA PHE A 994 -23.61 49.05 62.08
C PHE A 994 -23.24 47.57 62.14
N VAL A 995 -22.80 47.01 61.01
CA VAL A 995 -22.04 45.76 60.94
C VAL A 995 -20.62 46.03 60.40
N SER A 996 -19.61 45.36 60.97
CA SER A 996 -18.19 45.56 60.64
C SER A 996 -17.83 45.31 59.19
N ASN A 997 -18.51 44.36 58.55
CA ASN A 997 -18.36 43.98 57.16
C ASN A 997 -19.70 43.41 56.66
N PRO A 998 -20.00 43.52 55.37
CA PRO A 998 -21.25 43.02 54.82
C PRO A 998 -21.32 41.49 54.93
N GLU A 999 -22.51 40.98 55.20
CA GLU A 999 -22.85 39.55 55.15
C GLU A 999 -23.74 39.30 53.93
N GLU A 1000 -23.67 38.10 53.35
CA GLU A 1000 -24.49 37.72 52.19
C GLU A 1000 -26.01 37.75 52.50
N GLY A 1001 -26.39 37.52 53.76
CA GLY A 1001 -27.77 37.55 54.25
C GLY A 1001 -28.17 38.84 54.99
N ASP A 1002 -29.49 39.07 55.13
CA ASP A 1002 -30.03 40.13 55.99
C ASP A 1002 -29.72 39.86 57.48
N ILE A 1003 -29.17 40.85 58.18
CA ILE A 1003 -28.84 40.75 59.61
C ILE A 1003 -29.97 41.34 60.45
N GLY A 1004 -30.65 40.49 61.21
CA GLY A 1004 -31.65 40.92 62.20
C GLY A 1004 -31.00 41.24 63.54
N VAL A 1005 -31.33 42.39 64.13
CA VAL A 1005 -30.77 42.89 65.39
C VAL A 1005 -31.91 43.28 66.33
N ALA A 1006 -32.05 42.57 67.45
CA ALA A 1006 -32.96 42.97 68.51
C ALA A 1006 -32.25 43.92 69.49
N LEU A 1007 -32.91 45.04 69.76
CA LEU A 1007 -32.47 46.08 70.65
C LEU A 1007 -33.38 46.10 71.89
N GLN A 1008 -32.80 46.36 73.05
CA GLN A 1008 -33.52 46.53 74.30
C GLN A 1008 -33.21 47.90 74.90
N VAL A 1009 -34.20 48.49 75.56
CA VAL A 1009 -34.04 49.74 76.29
C VAL A 1009 -33.95 49.43 77.77
N ASN A 1010 -32.90 49.92 78.41
CA ASN A 1010 -32.66 49.84 79.84
C ASN A 1010 -32.87 51.22 80.45
N TYR A 1011 -34.00 51.42 81.13
CA TYR A 1011 -34.28 52.65 81.85
C TYR A 1011 -33.52 52.65 83.19
N ILE A 1012 -32.67 53.65 83.43
CA ILE A 1012 -31.85 53.73 84.65
C ILE A 1012 -32.61 54.50 85.73
N ASN A 1013 -33.02 55.74 85.41
CA ASN A 1013 -33.86 56.60 86.25
C ASN A 1013 -34.90 57.38 85.41
N ALA A 1014 -35.22 56.84 84.23
CA ALA A 1014 -36.27 57.32 83.33
C ALA A 1014 -37.52 56.43 83.45
N SER A 1015 -38.72 56.97 83.17
CA SER A 1015 -39.97 56.20 83.11
C SER A 1015 -40.22 55.67 81.69
N GLU A 1016 -40.73 54.43 81.57
CA GLU A 1016 -41.11 53.83 80.28
C GLU A 1016 -42.09 54.70 79.48
N ALA A 1017 -42.90 55.51 80.15
CA ALA A 1017 -43.93 56.34 79.52
C ALA A 1017 -43.38 57.55 78.73
N VAL A 1018 -42.06 57.76 78.69
CA VAL A 1018 -41.42 59.03 78.25
C VAL A 1018 -40.66 58.90 76.92
N VAL A 1019 -40.43 57.68 76.39
CA VAL A 1019 -39.60 57.45 75.18
C VAL A 1019 -40.34 56.63 74.11
N THR A 1020 -40.34 57.09 72.85
CA THR A 1020 -40.91 56.37 71.69
C THR A 1020 -39.85 56.12 70.61
N PHE A 1021 -39.98 55.00 69.87
CA PHE A 1021 -39.02 54.57 68.86
C PHE A 1021 -39.71 54.43 67.49
N THR A 1022 -38.94 54.66 66.42
CA THR A 1022 -39.38 54.41 65.03
C THR A 1022 -38.37 53.50 64.32
N ASN A 1023 -38.68 53.04 63.10
CA ASN A 1023 -37.85 52.14 62.30
C ASN A 1023 -37.61 50.75 62.91
N GLY A 1024 -38.70 50.03 63.21
CA GLY A 1024 -38.63 48.58 63.50
C GLY A 1024 -38.28 48.20 64.94
N PHE A 1025 -37.92 49.15 65.80
CA PHE A 1025 -37.64 48.87 67.22
C PHE A 1025 -38.77 48.05 67.89
N PRO A 1026 -38.45 46.99 68.66
CA PRO A 1026 -37.11 46.58 69.07
C PRO A 1026 -36.31 45.78 68.02
N ASN A 1027 -36.86 45.37 66.88
CA ASN A 1027 -36.21 44.48 65.91
C ASN A 1027 -35.81 45.21 64.61
N VAL A 1028 -34.52 45.45 64.44
CA VAL A 1028 -33.92 46.12 63.28
C VAL A 1028 -33.41 45.08 62.28
N VAL A 1029 -33.43 45.38 60.99
CA VAL A 1029 -32.84 44.52 59.94
C VAL A 1029 -31.84 45.36 59.14
N ILE A 1030 -30.59 44.91 59.05
CA ILE A 1030 -29.56 45.42 58.13
C ILE A 1030 -29.65 44.59 56.85
N PRO A 1031 -29.98 45.17 55.68
CA PRO A 1031 -30.09 44.42 54.44
C PRO A 1031 -28.77 43.76 53.99
N SER A 1032 -28.86 42.63 53.29
CA SER A 1032 -27.73 41.89 52.69
C SER A 1032 -26.77 42.82 51.93
N ALA A 1033 -25.46 42.58 52.05
CA ALA A 1033 -24.41 43.36 51.40
C ALA A 1033 -24.39 44.86 51.75
N THR A 1034 -24.95 45.28 52.89
CA THR A 1034 -24.88 46.66 53.40
C THR A 1034 -24.35 46.74 54.83
N ASN A 1035 -23.83 47.90 55.25
CA ASN A 1035 -23.07 48.03 56.50
C ASN A 1035 -23.81 48.71 57.67
N ALA A 1036 -24.98 49.31 57.47
CA ALA A 1036 -25.66 50.06 58.55
C ALA A 1036 -27.16 50.33 58.32
N VAL A 1037 -27.89 50.53 59.42
CA VAL A 1037 -29.28 51.05 59.44
C VAL A 1037 -29.49 52.06 60.59
N THR A 1038 -30.16 53.19 60.31
CA THR A 1038 -30.42 54.29 61.25
C THR A 1038 -31.77 54.17 61.98
N ILE A 1039 -31.76 54.34 63.31
CA ILE A 1039 -32.93 54.29 64.20
C ILE A 1039 -33.13 55.64 64.88
N ASN A 1040 -34.38 56.13 64.94
CA ASN A 1040 -34.73 57.38 65.61
C ASN A 1040 -35.51 57.12 66.91
N VAL A 1041 -35.18 57.90 67.94
CA VAL A 1041 -35.70 57.85 69.31
C VAL A 1041 -36.25 59.23 69.68
N SER A 1042 -37.47 59.30 70.21
CA SER A 1042 -38.14 60.56 70.59
C SER A 1042 -38.55 60.56 72.06
N THR A 1043 -38.59 61.73 72.70
CA THR A 1043 -39.02 61.89 74.11
C THR A 1043 -40.19 62.86 74.24
N VAL A 1044 -40.99 62.69 75.30
CA VAL A 1044 -42.12 63.57 75.62
C VAL A 1044 -41.81 64.33 76.91
N PHE A 1045 -41.63 65.65 76.81
CA PHE A 1045 -41.46 66.50 77.99
C PHE A 1045 -42.81 66.81 78.62
N ASP A 1046 -42.92 66.68 79.94
CA ASP A 1046 -44.04 67.23 80.72
C ASP A 1046 -43.62 68.49 81.49
N SER A 1047 -44.54 69.06 82.26
CA SER A 1047 -44.32 70.34 82.98
C SER A 1047 -43.85 70.16 84.42
N ILE A 1048 -43.54 68.92 84.82
CA ILE A 1048 -43.13 68.54 86.16
C ILE A 1048 -41.62 68.34 86.13
N TYR A 1049 -40.89 69.01 87.02
CA TYR A 1049 -39.44 68.82 87.14
C TYR A 1049 -39.15 67.58 87.99
N GLU A 1050 -38.66 66.54 87.35
CA GLU A 1050 -38.32 65.23 87.93
C GLU A 1050 -36.80 64.98 87.96
N GLY A 1051 -36.02 65.88 87.35
CA GLY A 1051 -34.56 65.82 87.24
C GLY A 1051 -34.10 65.11 85.96
N ASN A 1052 -32.78 65.07 85.71
CA ASN A 1052 -32.27 64.45 84.49
C ASN A 1052 -32.53 62.94 84.49
N GLN A 1053 -33.25 62.47 83.47
CA GLN A 1053 -33.60 61.06 83.29
C GLN A 1053 -32.63 60.39 82.31
N VAL A 1054 -32.20 59.17 82.60
CA VAL A 1054 -31.20 58.44 81.81
C VAL A 1054 -31.75 57.06 81.44
N PHE A 1055 -31.61 56.71 80.17
CA PHE A 1055 -31.85 55.36 79.66
C PHE A 1055 -30.72 54.97 78.70
N SER A 1056 -30.49 53.68 78.51
CA SER A 1056 -29.56 53.20 77.49
C SER A 1056 -30.24 52.21 76.56
N ILE A 1057 -29.89 52.27 75.28
CA ILE A 1057 -30.30 51.27 74.30
C ILE A 1057 -29.14 50.33 74.14
N SER A 1058 -29.37 49.03 74.25
CA SER A 1058 -28.34 48.02 74.03
C SER A 1058 -28.80 46.95 73.05
N ILE A 1059 -27.84 46.32 72.37
CA ILE A 1059 -28.14 45.16 71.53
C ILE A 1059 -28.45 43.99 72.46
N ALA A 1060 -29.68 43.48 72.37
CA ALA A 1060 -30.16 42.37 73.19
C ALA A 1060 -29.66 41.03 72.63
N ASN A 1061 -29.87 40.81 71.33
CA ASN A 1061 -29.39 39.66 70.58
C ASN A 1061 -29.40 39.95 69.08
N ILE A 1062 -28.65 39.14 68.33
CA ILE A 1062 -28.82 39.02 66.88
C ILE A 1062 -29.96 38.03 66.65
N THR A 1063 -30.93 38.39 65.82
CA THR A 1063 -32.16 37.64 65.57
C THR A 1063 -32.18 36.91 64.23
N ALA A 1064 -31.34 37.32 63.29
CA ALA A 1064 -31.11 36.68 61.99
C ALA A 1064 -29.73 37.06 61.46
N GLY A 1065 -29.11 36.23 60.63
CA GLY A 1065 -27.72 36.38 60.19
C GLY A 1065 -26.70 35.74 61.14
N ILE A 1066 -25.44 35.66 60.70
CA ILE A 1066 -24.32 35.04 61.44
C ILE A 1066 -23.42 36.06 62.15
N ALA A 1067 -23.70 37.35 61.98
CA ALA A 1067 -23.03 38.40 62.72
C ALA A 1067 -23.14 38.24 64.25
N THR A 1068 -22.11 38.69 64.96
CA THR A 1068 -22.01 38.65 66.44
C THR A 1068 -22.21 40.04 67.06
N ILE A 1069 -22.24 40.15 68.40
CA ILE A 1069 -22.33 41.47 69.07
C ILE A 1069 -20.92 41.96 69.44
N GLY A 1070 -20.50 43.10 68.89
CA GLY A 1070 -19.15 43.67 69.09
C GLY A 1070 -18.77 43.91 70.56
N SER A 1071 -17.49 43.81 70.92
CA SER A 1071 -17.03 43.84 72.32
C SER A 1071 -17.15 45.21 73.00
N THR A 1072 -18.03 45.28 74.00
CA THR A 1072 -18.18 46.24 75.14
C THR A 1072 -18.19 47.76 74.92
N ASN A 1073 -17.50 48.35 73.95
CA ASN A 1073 -17.48 49.82 73.76
C ASN A 1073 -18.50 50.37 72.74
N GLY A 1074 -19.37 49.53 72.20
CA GLY A 1074 -20.48 49.94 71.31
C GLY A 1074 -21.75 49.13 71.51
N ARG A 1075 -21.88 48.40 72.64
CA ARG A 1075 -23.03 47.52 72.93
C ARG A 1075 -24.24 48.28 73.44
N SER A 1076 -24.02 49.49 73.93
CA SER A 1076 -25.09 50.34 74.42
C SER A 1076 -24.78 51.80 74.16
N VAL A 1077 -25.78 52.54 73.71
CA VAL A 1077 -25.77 53.99 73.70
C VAL A 1077 -26.60 54.47 74.88
N THR A 1078 -26.01 55.35 75.71
CA THR A 1078 -26.73 56.00 76.81
C THR A 1078 -27.25 57.35 76.36
N PHE A 1079 -28.51 57.62 76.67
CA PHE A 1079 -29.17 58.89 76.42
C PHE A 1079 -29.58 59.54 77.73
N VAL A 1080 -29.44 60.87 77.79
CA VAL A 1080 -29.84 61.69 78.94
C VAL A 1080 -30.91 62.68 78.49
N ILE A 1081 -32.05 62.69 79.19
CA ILE A 1081 -33.09 63.70 79.05
C ILE A 1081 -32.82 64.76 80.11
N GLU A 1082 -32.48 65.98 79.68
CA GLU A 1082 -32.22 67.10 80.59
C GLU A 1082 -33.49 67.92 80.82
N GLU A 1083 -33.88 68.05 82.09
CA GLU A 1083 -34.95 68.95 82.52
C GLU A 1083 -34.34 70.19 83.19
N ASN A 1084 -34.88 71.38 82.92
CA ASN A 1084 -34.37 72.64 83.48
C ASN A 1084 -35.49 73.42 84.19
N ILE A 1085 -35.24 73.90 85.43
CA ILE A 1085 -36.17 74.72 86.23
C ILE A 1085 -36.24 76.16 85.68
N LEU A 1086 -37.44 76.64 85.33
CA LEU A 1086 -37.71 78.02 84.93
C LEU A 1086 -38.00 78.92 86.16
N ILE A 1087 -37.10 79.86 86.47
CA ILE A 1087 -37.29 80.95 87.46
C ILE A 1087 -37.86 82.19 86.73
N PRO A 1088 -38.95 82.84 87.16
CA PRO A 1088 -39.48 84.02 86.48
C PRO A 1088 -38.88 85.32 87.02
N SER A 1089 -38.24 86.12 86.16
CA SER A 1089 -37.97 87.55 86.40
C SER A 1089 -38.11 88.37 85.12
N VAL A 1090 -39.16 89.20 85.08
CA VAL A 1090 -39.29 90.61 84.65
C VAL A 1090 -38.47 91.17 83.46
N TYR A 1091 -39.25 91.86 82.61
CA TYR A 1091 -38.98 92.61 81.37
C TYR A 1091 -38.17 93.91 81.54
N PHE A 1092 -37.32 94.27 80.55
CA PHE A 1092 -37.24 95.62 79.92
C PHE A 1092 -36.63 95.54 78.49
N PRO A 1093 -37.03 96.41 77.54
CA PRO A 1093 -36.81 96.25 76.09
C PRO A 1093 -35.76 97.21 75.48
N GLN A 1094 -35.08 96.80 74.38
CA GLN A 1094 -34.49 97.64 73.31
C GLN A 1094 -34.11 96.72 72.12
N SER A 1095 -34.83 96.72 70.99
CA SER A 1095 -34.72 97.57 69.79
C SER A 1095 -33.62 97.18 68.76
N SER A 1096 -34.11 96.93 67.53
CA SER A 1096 -33.55 97.26 66.19
C SER A 1096 -32.40 96.45 65.54
N TYR A 1097 -32.80 95.65 64.51
CA TYR A 1097 -32.27 95.55 63.11
C TYR A 1097 -30.79 95.14 62.84
N PRO A 1098 -30.42 94.82 61.57
CA PRO A 1098 -30.25 93.47 60.98
C PRO A 1098 -28.76 93.15 60.69
N ILE A 1099 -28.40 92.04 60.04
CA ILE A 1099 -27.31 91.91 59.03
C ILE A 1099 -27.09 90.44 58.59
N SER A 1100 -26.88 90.31 57.27
CA SER A 1100 -26.55 89.14 56.44
C SER A 1100 -25.19 88.48 56.72
N LEU A 1101 -25.04 87.20 56.32
CA LEU A 1101 -23.93 86.60 55.53
C LEU A 1101 -24.19 85.07 55.42
N VAL A 1102 -24.57 84.49 54.27
CA VAL A 1102 -23.74 84.01 53.13
C VAL A 1102 -22.63 83.01 53.54
N PHE A 1103 -22.70 81.77 53.04
CA PHE A 1103 -21.72 81.02 52.21
C PHE A 1103 -22.31 79.59 51.99
N LEU A 1104 -22.77 79.22 50.77
CA LEU A 1104 -22.04 78.53 49.67
C LEU A 1104 -21.44 77.18 50.15
N LEU A 1105 -21.56 76.01 49.51
CA LEU A 1105 -22.20 75.49 48.28
C LEU A 1105 -22.00 73.93 48.34
N PRO A 1106 -22.37 73.10 47.35
CA PRO A 1106 -23.27 71.96 47.53
C PRO A 1106 -22.59 70.58 47.44
N SER A 1107 -23.36 69.55 47.81
CA SER A 1107 -23.11 68.16 47.45
C SER A 1107 -24.19 67.64 46.48
N PHE A 1108 -23.80 66.58 45.74
CA PHE A 1108 -24.61 65.66 44.91
C PHE A 1108 -24.84 66.05 43.43
N PRO A 1109 -24.73 65.08 42.48
CA PRO A 1109 -25.60 63.87 42.43
C PRO A 1109 -24.95 62.54 41.97
N PRO A 1110 -25.55 61.39 42.37
CA PRO A 1110 -25.67 60.19 41.55
C PRO A 1110 -27.13 60.05 41.03
N PRO A 1111 -27.37 59.14 40.06
CA PRO A 1111 -28.48 59.08 39.10
C PRO A 1111 -29.76 58.52 39.77
N PRO A 1112 -30.97 58.56 39.15
CA PRO A 1112 -31.41 57.41 38.34
C PRO A 1112 -32.56 57.70 37.33
N HIS A 1113 -32.82 56.80 36.38
CA HIS A 1113 -34.07 56.01 36.34
C HIS A 1113 -34.23 55.15 35.06
N PRO A 1114 -34.92 53.99 35.17
CA PRO A 1114 -35.23 53.02 34.11
C PRO A 1114 -36.59 53.32 33.44
N PRO A 1115 -37.06 52.55 32.44
CA PRO A 1115 -38.08 51.49 32.69
C PRO A 1115 -38.08 50.33 31.63
N GLN A 1116 -38.28 49.06 32.00
CA GLN A 1116 -39.53 48.27 32.09
C GLN A 1116 -39.94 47.37 30.88
N PHE A 1117 -40.20 46.11 31.25
CA PHE A 1117 -41.35 45.21 30.95
C PHE A 1117 -41.53 44.38 29.65
N ASN A 1118 -41.70 43.08 29.95
CA ASN A 1118 -42.74 42.10 29.54
C ASN A 1118 -42.62 41.22 28.27
N PHE A 1119 -42.78 39.92 28.54
CA PHE A 1119 -43.00 38.78 27.63
C PHE A 1119 -44.41 38.78 26.99
N PHE A 1120 -44.53 38.27 25.75
CA PHE A 1120 -45.63 37.38 25.32
C PHE A 1120 -45.30 36.61 24.03
N VAL A 1121 -45.89 35.42 23.94
CA VAL A 1121 -45.76 34.34 22.93
C VAL A 1121 -46.51 34.63 21.61
N LEU A 1122 -46.00 34.20 20.43
CA LEU A 1122 -46.74 33.50 19.33
C LEU A 1122 -45.95 33.26 18.02
N LYS A 1123 -45.95 31.99 17.57
CA LYS A 1123 -46.01 31.41 16.19
C LYS A 1123 -45.27 32.03 14.97
N ARG A 1124 -44.34 31.21 14.40
CA ARG A 1124 -44.10 30.82 12.96
C ARG A 1124 -43.76 31.93 11.90
N PRO A 1125 -43.31 31.60 10.66
CA PRO A 1125 -42.18 30.79 10.16
C PRO A 1125 -41.33 31.52 9.05
N PHE A 1126 -40.33 30.82 8.48
CA PHE A 1126 -39.47 31.18 7.30
C PHE A 1126 -38.44 32.30 7.54
N LYS A 1127 -37.18 32.19 7.13
CA LYS A 1127 -36.62 31.59 5.91
C LYS A 1127 -35.19 31.12 6.15
#